data_AF-A0A1E3A0Z9-F1
#
_entry.id   AF-A0A1E3A0Z9-F1
#
_cell.length_a   1.000
_cell.length_b   1.000
_cell.length_c   1.000
_cell.angle_alpha   90.00
_cell.angle_beta   90.00
_cell.angle_gamma   90.00
#
_symmetry.space_group_name_H-M   'P 1'
#
loop_
_entity.id
_entity.type
_entity.pdbx_description
1 polymer ?
#
loop_
_entity_poly.entity_id
_entity_poly.type
_entity_poly.pdbx_seq_one_letter_code
_entity_poly.pdbx_strand_id
1 'polypeptide(L)'
;MAYNIGNEKIRILLNQEDGTFCAELAGGRLLHMCTEVRLKDGRLVRSTDLWRHEVSESEGEELPGACRKAFFIHTGDQDWKLVQEFCIYEDYFTASTAFCSGSEAETNYIAPFCPAGEEGEVILGDGPLRFLSAPFDNDKWAKFVEYPVAYSRMSYEFTVLHEENSEGGLVLGSVDHDHWKTGFTAAVNESSGKTEITAVCGTATEDTRDLNGIRHGYLRGTEIKSARIFAGSFDSWQEGLKLYGRCNAAIRPALSWKGPVPFGWNSYAALMPLISYEKYKEASDFMKSIQDTFHDAEGMQYIDYDAGWERFTNRMKDTVEYAEANNQKPGAYFSPFIVLEPWFEKEVPGTGGNYLYRDLLLRDEKGEILPPVDGLYSLDATHPGVLEYMEYVTGKLIQWGYKLVKTDFVGHGCREGVFYNKDITTGVEAYNYGMSHFVRCLSEERAGYPILISLSIAPIMPHGYGHARRISCDSFGSLDQSAYLNNCITYLWWMNDCLYRFNDPDHIVTYKTYDKHSTTLEEGITRYNTGVICGGLMLASDDYGIPEACRRSRLVLTNEEVNEAAAKGGAFRPVSGARGESAADVFMRPEEDGILLGVFNYSLSEERHMDIPVEKLGLSAEECYMVRDLWSKRETEVRDGHIHVSLIPAQSAILRVKKGKNGN
;
A
#
# COMPACT_ATOMS: atom_id res chain seq x y z
N MET A 1 37.73 21.09 1.95
CA MET A 1 37.68 20.63 3.36
C MET A 1 36.41 19.81 3.52
N ALA A 2 36.49 18.57 4.03
CA ALA A 2 35.32 17.71 4.19
C ALA A 2 34.75 17.85 5.61
N TYR A 3 33.47 18.21 5.71
CA TYR A 3 32.74 18.20 6.98
C TYR A 3 32.14 16.82 7.22
N ASN A 4 32.06 16.36 8.47
CA ASN A 4 31.50 15.05 8.83
C ASN A 4 30.58 15.17 10.04
N ILE A 5 29.37 14.63 9.93
CA ILE A 5 28.39 14.50 11.01
C ILE A 5 27.79 13.09 10.99
N GLY A 6 27.46 12.54 12.15
CA GLY A 6 26.88 11.22 12.20
C GLY A 6 26.76 10.63 13.60
N ASN A 7 26.60 9.32 13.64
CA ASN A 7 26.69 8.47 14.82
C ASN A 7 27.61 7.27 14.50
N GLU A 8 27.51 6.20 15.28
CA GLU A 8 28.35 5.01 15.08
C GLU A 8 28.00 4.21 13.80
N LYS A 9 26.75 4.31 13.32
CA LYS A 9 26.21 3.55 12.17
C LYS A 9 26.09 4.38 10.89
N ILE A 10 26.05 5.71 11.02
CA ILE A 10 25.75 6.65 9.93
C ILE A 10 26.76 7.77 9.94
N ARG A 11 27.34 8.10 8.79
CA ARG A 11 28.15 9.31 8.59
C ARG A 11 27.69 10.02 7.33
N ILE A 12 27.51 11.33 7.42
CA ILE A 12 27.16 12.19 6.29
C ILE A 12 28.28 13.21 6.16
N LEU A 13 28.89 13.24 4.98
CA LEU A 13 30.04 14.06 4.68
C LEU A 13 29.70 15.08 3.61
N LEU A 14 29.89 16.37 3.88
CA LEU A 14 29.81 17.42 2.87
C LEU A 14 31.20 17.74 2.33
N ASN A 15 31.36 17.69 1.01
CA ASN A 15 32.50 18.30 0.35
C ASN A 15 32.23 19.80 0.16
N GLN A 16 32.89 20.63 0.97
CA GLN A 16 32.69 22.09 0.91
C GLN A 16 33.36 22.76 -0.30
N GLU A 17 34.08 22.02 -1.14
CA GLU A 17 34.72 22.57 -2.35
C GLU A 17 33.81 22.48 -3.57
N ASP A 18 32.99 21.44 -3.69
CA ASP A 18 32.14 21.19 -4.86
C ASP A 18 30.64 21.04 -4.51
N GLY A 19 30.25 21.06 -3.24
CA GLY A 19 28.85 21.02 -2.82
C GLY A 19 28.21 19.63 -2.94
N THR A 20 29.01 18.59 -3.16
CA THR A 20 28.57 17.19 -3.11
C THR A 20 28.58 16.65 -1.69
N PHE A 21 27.80 15.60 -1.43
CA PHE A 21 27.82 14.88 -0.17
C PHE A 21 27.99 13.37 -0.38
N CYS A 22 28.52 12.70 0.64
CA CYS A 22 28.54 11.24 0.75
C CYS A 22 27.78 10.82 2.02
N ALA A 23 27.09 9.69 1.98
CA ALA A 23 26.50 9.05 3.15
C ALA A 23 27.05 7.63 3.29
N GLU A 24 27.66 7.33 4.44
CA GLU A 24 28.10 5.99 4.84
C GLU A 24 27.08 5.44 5.84
N LEU A 25 26.50 4.29 5.51
CA LEU A 25 25.59 3.50 6.33
C LEU A 25 26.27 2.16 6.66
N ALA A 26 25.82 1.47 7.71
CA ALA A 26 26.44 0.23 8.19
C ALA A 26 26.67 -0.86 7.10
N GLY A 27 25.82 -0.92 6.08
CA GLY A 27 25.91 -1.88 4.96
C GLY A 27 25.82 -1.24 3.57
N GLY A 28 26.00 0.08 3.45
CA GLY A 28 25.81 0.75 2.17
C GLY A 28 26.38 2.16 2.11
N ARG A 29 26.70 2.64 0.92
CA ARG A 29 27.24 3.99 0.70
C ARG A 29 26.52 4.68 -0.46
N LEU A 30 26.23 5.96 -0.27
CA LEU A 30 25.86 6.90 -1.32
C LEU A 30 27.05 7.86 -1.50
N LEU A 31 27.66 7.87 -2.68
CA LEU A 31 28.86 8.64 -2.96
C LEU A 31 28.57 9.71 -4.00
N HIS A 32 29.20 10.88 -3.84
CA HIS A 32 29.12 12.01 -4.78
C HIS A 32 27.68 12.35 -5.16
N MET A 33 26.84 12.54 -4.14
CA MET A 33 25.45 12.93 -4.30
C MET A 33 25.34 14.46 -4.24
N CYS A 34 24.33 15.02 -4.92
CA CYS A 34 23.97 16.42 -4.83
C CYS A 34 22.45 16.55 -4.71
N THR A 35 21.95 17.75 -4.46
CA THR A 35 20.52 18.04 -4.61
C THR A 35 20.28 18.89 -5.85
N GLU A 36 19.08 18.77 -6.43
CA GLU A 36 18.65 19.62 -7.52
C GLU A 36 17.20 20.10 -7.38
N VAL A 37 16.93 21.30 -7.88
CA VAL A 37 15.62 21.93 -7.92
C VAL A 37 15.37 22.46 -9.33
N ARG A 38 14.18 22.20 -9.88
CA ARG A 38 13.76 22.78 -11.16
C ARG A 38 12.75 23.89 -10.91
N LEU A 39 13.13 25.11 -11.26
CA LEU A 39 12.25 26.27 -11.17
C LEU A 39 11.24 26.29 -12.34
N LYS A 40 10.13 26.99 -12.17
CA LYS A 40 9.07 27.10 -13.18
C LYS A 40 9.53 27.65 -14.53
N ASP A 41 10.55 28.49 -14.55
CA ASP A 41 11.16 29.00 -15.78
C ASP A 41 12.03 27.97 -16.53
N GLY A 42 12.15 26.75 -15.99
CA GLY A 42 12.88 25.63 -16.58
C GLY A 42 14.33 25.52 -16.13
N ARG A 43 14.86 26.49 -15.36
CA ARG A 43 16.22 26.38 -14.80
C ARG A 43 16.30 25.21 -13.84
N LEU A 44 17.27 24.34 -14.07
CA LEU A 44 17.70 23.30 -13.13
C LEU A 44 18.88 23.85 -12.35
N VAL A 45 18.77 23.83 -11.03
CA VAL A 45 19.76 24.36 -10.11
C VAL A 45 20.25 23.23 -9.23
N ARG A 46 21.57 23.05 -9.12
CA ARG A 46 22.19 22.02 -8.28
C ARG A 46 23.01 22.63 -7.15
N SER A 47 23.22 21.87 -6.08
CA SER A 47 24.18 22.27 -5.04
C SER A 47 25.59 22.46 -5.60
N THR A 48 25.95 21.72 -6.65
CA THR A 48 27.26 21.80 -7.34
C THR A 48 27.44 23.01 -8.24
N ASP A 49 26.36 23.75 -8.55
CA ASP A 49 26.43 24.98 -9.36
C ASP A 49 26.77 26.21 -8.50
N LEU A 50 26.80 26.04 -7.18
CA LEU A 50 27.01 27.08 -6.18
C LEU A 50 28.45 26.99 -5.66
N TRP A 51 29.01 28.11 -5.19
CA TRP A 51 30.44 28.18 -4.87
C TRP A 51 30.75 28.27 -3.36
N ARG A 52 29.72 28.46 -2.52
CA ARG A 52 29.88 28.49 -1.06
C ARG A 52 28.97 27.45 -0.41
N HIS A 53 29.58 26.59 0.40
CA HIS A 53 28.92 25.48 1.07
C HIS A 53 29.25 25.51 2.57
N GLU A 54 28.22 25.73 3.38
CA GLU A 54 28.33 25.88 4.83
C GLU A 54 27.52 24.82 5.55
N VAL A 55 27.90 24.56 6.80
CA VAL A 55 27.19 23.60 7.64
C VAL A 55 26.69 24.29 8.89
N SER A 56 25.45 23.99 9.27
CA SER A 56 24.90 24.27 10.59
C SER A 56 24.39 22.98 11.21
N GLU A 57 24.53 22.84 12.52
CA GLU A 57 24.01 21.71 13.28
C GLU A 57 23.03 22.17 14.35
N SER A 58 22.09 21.29 14.68
CA SER A 58 21.26 21.41 15.87
C SER A 58 20.84 20.03 16.36
N GLU A 59 20.42 19.94 17.62
CA GLU A 59 19.61 18.81 18.10
C GLU A 59 18.13 19.16 17.93
N GLY A 60 17.29 18.16 17.71
CA GLY A 60 15.84 18.37 17.62
C GLY A 60 15.04 17.10 17.85
N GLU A 61 13.78 17.30 18.23
CA GLU A 61 12.75 16.27 18.14
C GLU A 61 11.96 16.54 16.86
N GLU A 62 12.10 15.66 15.88
CA GLU A 62 11.39 15.71 14.62
C GLU A 62 10.68 14.38 14.45
N LEU A 63 9.37 14.35 14.22
CA LEU A 63 8.68 13.08 14.01
C LEU A 63 9.42 12.30 12.89
N PRO A 64 9.82 11.05 13.14
CA PRO A 64 9.30 10.12 14.15
C PRO A 64 10.02 10.09 15.52
N GLY A 65 11.04 10.91 15.79
CA GLY A 65 11.71 10.91 17.09
C GLY A 65 12.88 11.91 17.27
N ALA A 66 13.65 11.74 18.34
CA ALA A 66 14.84 12.55 18.57
C ALA A 66 15.92 12.25 17.51
N CYS A 67 16.51 13.30 16.95
CA CYS A 67 17.55 13.19 15.94
C CYS A 67 18.60 14.30 16.07
N ARG A 68 19.78 14.06 15.47
CA ARG A 68 20.74 15.12 15.18
C ARG A 68 20.43 15.71 13.81
N LYS A 69 20.37 17.03 13.70
CA LYS A 69 20.11 17.73 12.44
C LYS A 69 21.38 18.35 11.88
N ALA A 70 21.59 18.15 10.58
CA ALA A 70 22.61 18.83 9.80
C ALA A 70 21.94 19.61 8.68
N PHE A 71 22.38 20.84 8.45
CA PHE A 71 21.94 21.68 7.35
C PHE A 71 23.14 22.00 6.46
N PHE A 72 23.14 21.52 5.23
CA PHE A 72 24.11 21.93 4.22
C PHE A 72 23.51 23.09 3.43
N ILE A 73 24.15 24.25 3.54
CA ILE A 73 23.66 25.52 3.01
C ILE A 73 24.54 25.88 1.82
N HIS A 74 23.96 25.85 0.63
CA HIS A 74 24.64 26.13 -0.63
C HIS A 74 24.21 27.50 -1.14
N THR A 75 25.18 28.37 -1.42
CA THR A 75 24.97 29.78 -1.81
C THR A 75 25.88 30.18 -2.97
N GLY A 76 25.39 31.08 -3.80
CA GLY A 76 26.12 31.69 -4.92
C GLY A 76 25.95 33.20 -4.90
N ASP A 77 25.98 33.83 -6.07
CA ASP A 77 25.79 35.28 -6.21
C ASP A 77 24.31 35.70 -6.24
N GLN A 78 23.41 34.72 -6.27
CA GLN A 78 21.98 34.92 -6.39
C GLN A 78 21.34 35.25 -5.03
N ASP A 79 20.11 35.76 -5.04
CA ASP A 79 19.30 36.09 -3.86
C ASP A 79 18.55 34.88 -3.27
N TRP A 80 18.91 33.67 -3.70
CA TRP A 80 18.37 32.41 -3.25
C TRP A 80 19.47 31.43 -2.87
N LYS A 81 19.10 30.40 -2.12
CA LYS A 81 19.98 29.35 -1.63
C LYS A 81 19.28 27.99 -1.64
N LEU A 82 20.08 26.94 -1.69
CA LEU A 82 19.62 25.57 -1.44
C LEU A 82 20.02 25.17 -0.02
N VAL A 83 19.09 24.57 0.71
CA VAL A 83 19.33 24.02 2.05
C VAL A 83 18.98 22.55 2.04
N GLN A 84 19.99 21.67 2.12
CA GLN A 84 19.76 20.25 2.37
C GLN A 84 19.72 20.00 3.87
N GLU A 85 18.62 19.42 4.36
CA GLU A 85 18.45 19.05 5.76
C GLU A 85 18.55 17.54 5.91
N PHE A 86 19.42 17.09 6.82
CA PHE A 86 19.58 15.71 7.22
C PHE A 86 19.19 15.55 8.69
N CYS A 87 18.19 14.71 8.98
CA CYS A 87 17.89 14.27 10.33
C CYS A 87 18.45 12.86 10.53
N ILE A 88 19.42 12.71 11.43
CA ILE A 88 20.15 11.47 11.67
C ILE A 88 19.59 10.80 12.93
N TYR A 89 18.98 9.64 12.74
CA TYR A 89 18.45 8.77 13.80
C TYR A 89 19.45 7.63 14.05
N GLU A 90 19.07 6.65 14.87
CA GLU A 90 19.98 5.53 15.19
C GLU A 90 20.40 4.72 13.95
N ASP A 91 19.42 4.21 13.18
CA ASP A 91 19.65 3.24 12.10
C ASP A 91 19.43 3.79 10.69
N TYR A 92 18.90 5.00 10.57
CA TYR A 92 18.59 5.65 9.30
C TYR A 92 18.73 7.16 9.42
N PHE A 93 18.70 7.86 8.28
CA PHE A 93 18.51 9.30 8.24
C PHE A 93 17.33 9.65 7.34
N THR A 94 16.81 10.87 7.49
CA THR A 94 15.94 11.47 6.48
C THR A 94 16.63 12.66 5.83
N ALA A 95 16.56 12.78 4.51
CA ALA A 95 17.08 13.92 3.75
C ALA A 95 15.95 14.69 3.06
N SER A 96 16.02 16.02 3.09
CA SER A 96 15.12 16.91 2.34
C SER A 96 15.88 18.11 1.80
N THR A 97 15.33 18.77 0.79
CA THR A 97 15.90 20.00 0.25
C THR A 97 14.85 21.10 0.27
N ALA A 98 15.24 22.28 0.74
CA ALA A 98 14.49 23.51 0.62
C ALA A 98 15.16 24.47 -0.38
N PHE A 99 14.36 25.02 -1.29
CA PHE A 99 14.72 26.20 -2.07
C PHE A 99 14.26 27.45 -1.32
N CYS A 100 15.20 28.29 -0.88
CA CYS A 100 14.90 29.51 -0.12
C CYS A 100 15.28 30.75 -0.94
N SER A 101 14.37 31.70 -1.12
CA SER A 101 14.56 32.89 -1.95
C SER A 101 14.03 34.15 -1.26
N GLY A 102 14.64 35.31 -1.55
CA GLY A 102 14.14 36.62 -1.10
C GLY A 102 12.80 37.03 -1.73
N SER A 103 12.40 36.37 -2.82
CA SER A 103 11.12 36.56 -3.50
C SER A 103 10.44 35.21 -3.75
N GLU A 104 9.11 35.24 -3.98
CA GLU A 104 8.37 34.01 -4.27
C GLU A 104 8.91 33.30 -5.52
N ALA A 105 9.14 32.01 -5.37
CA ALA A 105 9.47 31.11 -6.46
C ALA A 105 8.37 30.06 -6.62
N GLU A 106 8.45 29.31 -7.71
CA GLU A 106 7.58 28.18 -7.97
C GLU A 106 8.42 27.00 -8.46
N THR A 107 8.17 25.82 -7.90
CA THR A 107 8.79 24.56 -8.33
C THR A 107 7.79 23.41 -8.24
N ASN A 108 7.94 22.47 -9.16
CA ASN A 108 7.21 21.20 -9.13
C ASN A 108 8.15 20.00 -9.13
N TYR A 109 9.43 20.22 -8.81
CA TYR A 109 10.44 19.18 -8.83
C TYR A 109 11.60 19.56 -7.92
N ILE A 110 11.82 18.71 -6.92
CA ILE A 110 12.98 18.76 -6.05
C ILE A 110 13.50 17.34 -5.91
N ALA A 111 14.79 17.13 -6.14
CA ALA A 111 15.47 15.87 -5.83
C ALA A 111 16.37 16.08 -4.61
N PRO A 112 16.00 15.56 -3.42
CA PRO A 112 16.80 15.70 -2.21
C PRO A 112 18.20 15.10 -2.32
N PHE A 113 18.30 14.02 -3.11
CA PHE A 113 19.58 13.48 -3.54
C PHE A 113 19.48 12.83 -4.92
N CYS A 114 20.50 13.09 -5.74
CA CYS A 114 20.74 12.56 -7.07
C CYS A 114 22.26 12.48 -7.34
N PRO A 115 22.74 11.71 -8.32
CA PRO A 115 24.16 11.63 -8.64
C PRO A 115 24.73 12.98 -9.11
N ALA A 116 25.92 13.35 -8.63
CA ALA A 116 26.66 14.52 -9.09
C ALA A 116 27.59 14.15 -10.26
N GLY A 117 27.09 14.27 -11.49
CA GLY A 117 27.84 13.89 -12.69
C GLY A 117 28.09 12.37 -12.75
N GLU A 118 29.18 11.97 -13.41
CA GLU A 118 29.50 10.54 -13.63
C GLU A 118 30.11 9.83 -12.41
N GLU A 119 30.42 10.59 -11.34
CA GLU A 119 31.06 10.06 -10.13
C GLU A 119 30.06 9.53 -9.09
N GLY A 120 28.78 9.91 -9.21
CA GLY A 120 27.70 9.48 -8.32
C GLY A 120 27.54 7.97 -8.29
N GLU A 121 27.43 7.38 -7.10
CA GLU A 121 27.40 5.93 -6.96
C GLU A 121 26.69 5.44 -5.69
N VAL A 122 25.98 4.32 -5.82
CA VAL A 122 25.48 3.50 -4.72
C VAL A 122 26.29 2.22 -4.63
N ILE A 123 26.84 1.93 -3.45
CA ILE A 123 27.61 0.71 -3.19
C ILE A 123 27.00 -0.02 -1.99
N LEU A 124 26.46 -1.22 -2.21
CA LEU A 124 25.99 -2.12 -1.15
C LEU A 124 26.89 -3.37 -0.97
N GLY A 125 27.74 -3.63 -1.97
CA GLY A 125 28.70 -4.71 -2.02
C GLY A 125 29.36 -4.74 -3.41
N ASP A 126 29.94 -5.89 -3.77
CA ASP A 126 30.69 -6.05 -5.03
C ASP A 126 29.84 -6.71 -6.15
N GLY A 127 28.64 -7.19 -5.82
CA GLY A 127 27.74 -7.91 -6.72
C GLY A 127 26.75 -7.02 -7.47
N PRO A 128 26.04 -7.59 -8.47
CA PRO A 128 25.01 -6.87 -9.20
C PRO A 128 23.84 -6.50 -8.30
N LEU A 129 23.40 -5.25 -8.39
CA LEU A 129 22.29 -4.72 -7.62
C LEU A 129 20.94 -4.97 -8.32
N ARG A 130 19.93 -5.18 -7.48
CA ARG A 130 18.52 -5.29 -7.85
C ARG A 130 17.74 -4.15 -7.21
N PHE A 131 16.69 -3.73 -7.90
CA PHE A 131 15.86 -2.59 -7.56
C PHE A 131 14.38 -3.00 -7.56
N LEU A 132 13.69 -2.75 -6.45
CA LEU A 132 12.26 -2.95 -6.34
C LEU A 132 11.51 -1.75 -6.94
N SER A 133 10.77 -1.98 -8.02
CA SER A 133 9.77 -1.05 -8.54
C SER A 133 8.41 -1.37 -7.90
N ALA A 134 7.99 -0.48 -7.00
CA ALA A 134 6.69 -0.47 -6.36
C ALA A 134 5.71 0.41 -7.17
N PRO A 135 4.49 -0.08 -7.45
CA PRO A 135 3.45 0.74 -8.07
C PRO A 135 2.94 1.82 -7.13
N PHE A 136 2.38 2.90 -7.70
CA PHE A 136 1.81 4.01 -6.94
C PHE A 136 0.54 3.64 -6.17
N ASP A 137 -0.34 2.85 -6.80
CA ASP A 137 -1.60 2.40 -6.27
C ASP A 137 -1.82 0.91 -6.57
N ASN A 138 -2.99 0.39 -6.22
CA ASN A 138 -3.39 -0.98 -6.51
C ASN A 138 -4.30 -1.10 -7.75
N ASP A 139 -4.21 -0.18 -8.72
CA ASP A 139 -5.02 -0.18 -9.94
C ASP A 139 -4.31 -0.88 -11.13
N LYS A 140 -5.08 -1.18 -12.19
CA LYS A 140 -4.61 -1.72 -13.48
C LYS A 140 -3.75 -2.99 -13.38
N TRP A 141 -4.01 -3.83 -12.38
CA TRP A 141 -3.23 -5.05 -12.11
C TRP A 141 -1.72 -4.81 -12.05
N ALA A 142 -1.29 -3.64 -11.58
CA ALA A 142 0.12 -3.32 -11.42
C ALA A 142 0.76 -4.29 -10.42
N LYS A 143 1.96 -4.77 -10.76
CA LYS A 143 2.75 -5.71 -9.95
C LYS A 143 3.95 -5.02 -9.33
N PHE A 144 4.40 -5.56 -8.21
CA PHE A 144 5.73 -5.27 -7.71
C PHE A 144 6.74 -6.06 -8.52
N VAL A 145 7.78 -5.38 -8.99
CA VAL A 145 8.79 -6.01 -9.84
C VAL A 145 10.18 -5.71 -9.33
N GLU A 146 10.92 -6.76 -9.04
CA GLU A 146 12.32 -6.68 -8.67
C GLU A 146 13.19 -6.81 -9.93
N TYR A 147 13.78 -5.71 -10.38
CA TYR A 147 14.57 -5.61 -11.60
C TYR A 147 16.07 -5.70 -11.32
N PRO A 148 16.88 -6.29 -12.21
CA PRO A 148 18.28 -5.85 -12.33
C PRO A 148 18.30 -4.34 -12.61
N VAL A 149 19.16 -3.57 -11.94
CA VAL A 149 19.17 -2.10 -12.01
C VAL A 149 19.18 -1.56 -13.45
N ALA A 150 19.93 -2.21 -14.36
CA ALA A 150 20.04 -1.82 -15.77
C ALA A 150 18.72 -1.76 -16.55
N TYR A 151 17.67 -2.43 -16.06
CA TYR A 151 16.33 -2.47 -16.69
C TYR A 151 15.24 -1.94 -15.76
N SER A 152 15.64 -1.27 -14.66
CA SER A 152 14.69 -0.87 -13.65
C SER A 152 13.74 0.23 -14.15
N ARG A 153 12.53 0.22 -13.61
CA ARG A 153 11.54 1.28 -13.80
C ARG A 153 11.43 2.08 -12.52
N MET A 154 10.85 3.27 -12.62
CA MET A 154 10.58 4.10 -11.45
C MET A 154 9.79 3.32 -10.39
N SER A 155 10.16 3.51 -9.14
CA SER A 155 9.38 3.08 -7.98
C SER A 155 8.67 4.28 -7.38
N TYR A 156 7.48 4.10 -6.81
CA TYR A 156 6.71 5.17 -6.17
C TYR A 156 6.68 4.99 -4.65
N GLU A 157 6.86 6.09 -3.93
CA GLU A 157 6.83 6.24 -2.46
C GLU A 157 7.89 5.46 -1.67
N PHE A 158 8.31 4.27 -2.10
CA PHE A 158 9.42 3.53 -1.50
C PHE A 158 10.11 2.62 -2.50
N THR A 159 11.32 2.15 -2.17
CA THR A 159 12.04 1.12 -2.92
C THR A 159 13.01 0.38 -2.01
N VAL A 160 13.52 -0.74 -2.51
CA VAL A 160 14.61 -1.51 -1.91
C VAL A 160 15.67 -1.73 -2.98
N LEU A 161 16.92 -1.40 -2.65
CA LEU A 161 18.10 -1.81 -3.41
C LEU A 161 18.85 -2.87 -2.62
N HIS A 162 19.23 -3.95 -3.26
CA HIS A 162 20.02 -5.00 -2.62
C HIS A 162 20.85 -5.78 -3.63
N GLU A 163 21.92 -6.42 -3.17
CA GLU A 163 22.65 -7.39 -3.99
C GLU A 163 21.80 -8.62 -4.28
N GLU A 164 22.04 -9.27 -5.42
CA GLU A 164 21.40 -10.53 -5.76
C GLU A 164 21.68 -11.60 -4.69
N ASN A 165 20.63 -12.26 -4.19
CA ASN A 165 20.66 -13.24 -3.08
C ASN A 165 20.97 -12.68 -1.69
N SER A 166 21.05 -11.36 -1.51
CA SER A 166 21.18 -10.77 -0.18
C SER A 166 19.82 -10.61 0.51
N GLU A 167 19.79 -10.82 1.82
CA GLU A 167 18.66 -10.41 2.67
C GLU A 167 18.81 -8.96 3.14
N GLY A 168 20.03 -8.43 3.10
CA GLY A 168 20.32 -7.04 3.44
C GLY A 168 20.14 -6.11 2.25
N GLY A 169 19.87 -4.84 2.53
CA GLY A 169 19.64 -3.85 1.48
C GLY A 169 19.42 -2.44 2.00
N LEU A 170 19.50 -1.50 1.06
CA LEU A 170 19.16 -0.10 1.25
C LEU A 170 17.65 0.09 1.02
N VAL A 171 16.96 0.55 2.05
CA VAL A 171 15.55 0.93 1.98
C VAL A 171 15.46 2.45 1.86
N LEU A 172 14.73 2.91 0.84
CA LEU A 172 14.45 4.32 0.59
C LEU A 172 12.93 4.54 0.55
N GLY A 173 12.45 5.69 1.05
CA GLY A 173 11.04 6.05 0.94
C GLY A 173 10.69 7.44 1.45
N SER A 174 9.59 8.01 0.99
CA SER A 174 9.04 9.29 1.47
C SER A 174 8.33 9.13 2.81
N VAL A 175 8.48 10.10 3.71
CA VAL A 175 7.76 10.11 5.01
C VAL A 175 6.83 11.30 5.19
N ASP A 176 6.84 12.25 4.25
CA ASP A 176 5.91 13.37 4.19
C ASP A 176 5.06 13.26 2.92
N HIS A 177 3.73 13.35 3.09
CA HIS A 177 2.76 13.03 2.05
C HIS A 177 1.72 14.15 1.86
N ASP A 178 2.12 15.40 2.11
CA ASP A 178 1.22 16.55 2.08
C ASP A 178 1.07 17.14 0.69
N HIS A 179 2.18 17.19 -0.07
CA HIS A 179 2.27 17.93 -1.33
C HIS A 179 2.75 17.10 -2.51
N TRP A 180 3.66 16.16 -2.28
CA TRP A 180 4.48 15.54 -3.31
C TRP A 180 4.06 14.10 -3.59
N LYS A 181 3.97 13.73 -4.86
CA LYS A 181 4.20 12.33 -5.26
C LYS A 181 5.71 12.11 -5.34
N THR A 182 6.22 11.08 -4.68
CA THR A 182 7.64 10.78 -4.63
C THR A 182 7.98 9.56 -5.50
N GLY A 183 9.02 9.68 -6.32
CA GLY A 183 9.54 8.59 -7.15
C GLY A 183 11.02 8.29 -6.89
N PHE A 184 11.44 7.06 -7.16
CA PHE A 184 12.84 6.62 -7.09
C PHE A 184 13.25 5.98 -8.42
N THR A 185 14.43 6.32 -8.92
CA THR A 185 14.99 5.72 -10.14
C THR A 185 16.40 5.24 -9.91
N ALA A 186 16.69 4.00 -10.29
CA ALA A 186 18.05 3.48 -10.33
C ALA A 186 18.48 3.20 -11.76
N ALA A 187 19.75 3.47 -12.08
CA ALA A 187 20.31 3.19 -13.41
C ALA A 187 21.78 2.82 -13.29
N VAL A 188 22.32 2.19 -14.33
CA VAL A 188 23.77 2.05 -14.50
C VAL A 188 24.22 3.16 -15.43
N ASN A 189 25.14 4.01 -14.98
CA ASN A 189 25.74 5.04 -15.81
C ASN A 189 26.51 4.39 -16.96
N GLU A 190 26.21 4.75 -18.21
CA GLU A 190 26.82 4.13 -19.39
C GLU A 190 28.33 4.43 -19.51
N SER A 191 28.78 5.60 -19.06
CA SER A 191 30.18 6.03 -19.12
C SER A 191 31.01 5.38 -18.01
N SER A 192 30.53 5.46 -16.77
CA SER A 192 31.31 5.04 -15.59
C SER A 192 31.03 3.61 -15.13
N GLY A 193 29.91 3.00 -15.56
CA GLY A 193 29.45 1.68 -15.12
C GLY A 193 28.93 1.66 -13.67
N LYS A 194 28.85 2.82 -13.02
CA LYS A 194 28.41 2.98 -11.63
C LYS A 194 26.89 2.88 -11.53
N THR A 195 26.40 2.33 -10.41
CA THR A 195 24.96 2.35 -10.12
C THR A 195 24.57 3.67 -9.49
N GLU A 196 23.62 4.38 -10.09
CA GLU A 196 23.10 5.67 -9.63
C GLU A 196 21.70 5.50 -9.04
N ILE A 197 21.35 6.36 -8.07
CA ILE A 197 20.01 6.46 -7.47
C ILE A 197 19.57 7.93 -7.42
N THR A 198 18.32 8.19 -7.75
CA THR A 198 17.71 9.52 -7.60
C THR A 198 16.38 9.40 -6.87
N ALA A 199 16.17 10.25 -5.86
CA ALA A 199 14.87 10.46 -5.23
C ALA A 199 14.25 11.74 -5.77
N VAL A 200 13.04 11.65 -6.33
CA VAL A 200 12.32 12.73 -7.00
C VAL A 200 11.04 13.07 -6.24
N CYS A 201 10.93 14.28 -5.70
CA CYS A 201 9.65 14.84 -5.28
C CYS A 201 9.05 15.61 -6.47
N GLY A 202 7.81 15.28 -6.85
CA GLY A 202 7.15 15.91 -8.01
C GLY A 202 7.02 15.01 -9.22
N THR A 203 6.81 13.71 -9.01
CA THR A 203 6.52 12.77 -10.10
C THR A 203 5.04 12.87 -10.54
N ALA A 204 4.79 12.74 -11.83
CA ALA A 204 3.45 12.61 -12.40
C ALA A 204 3.59 11.86 -13.73
N THR A 205 3.04 10.65 -13.79
CA THR A 205 3.19 9.70 -14.90
C THR A 205 1.88 8.96 -15.15
N GLU A 206 1.81 8.20 -16.23
CA GLU A 206 0.65 7.31 -16.48
C GLU A 206 0.51 6.22 -15.40
N ASP A 207 1.61 5.85 -14.73
CA ASP A 207 1.59 4.88 -13.62
C ASP A 207 1.01 5.48 -12.34
N THR A 208 1.14 6.80 -12.13
CA THR A 208 0.43 7.54 -11.06
C THR A 208 -0.98 7.98 -11.48
N ARG A 209 -1.50 7.41 -12.59
CA ARG A 209 -2.82 7.67 -13.18
C ARG A 209 -3.00 9.07 -13.74
N ASP A 210 -1.92 9.81 -13.87
CA ASP A 210 -1.92 11.14 -14.43
C ASP A 210 -1.91 11.10 -15.98
N LEU A 211 -2.27 12.21 -16.61
CA LEU A 211 -2.25 12.32 -18.07
C LEU A 211 -0.81 12.23 -18.60
N ASN A 212 -0.57 11.49 -19.69
CA ASN A 212 0.75 11.43 -20.29
C ASN A 212 1.31 12.83 -20.60
N GLY A 213 2.52 13.11 -20.11
CA GLY A 213 3.21 14.39 -20.30
C GLY A 213 2.73 15.52 -19.39
N ILE A 214 1.76 15.27 -18.51
CA ILE A 214 1.43 16.23 -17.44
C ILE A 214 2.59 16.35 -16.46
N ARG A 215 2.64 17.46 -15.76
CA ARG A 215 3.60 17.69 -14.70
C ARG A 215 2.87 17.69 -13.37
N HIS A 216 3.60 17.35 -12.32
CA HIS A 216 3.15 17.63 -10.97
C HIS A 216 2.84 19.13 -10.81
N GLY A 217 1.83 19.44 -10.00
CA GLY A 217 1.50 20.81 -9.62
C GLY A 217 2.68 21.60 -9.06
N TYR A 218 2.70 22.91 -9.32
CA TYR A 218 3.72 23.80 -8.78
C TYR A 218 3.36 24.21 -7.36
N LEU A 219 4.30 24.04 -6.44
CA LEU A 219 4.27 24.70 -5.14
C LEU A 219 4.85 26.11 -5.29
N ARG A 220 4.35 27.04 -4.48
CA ARG A 220 4.74 28.45 -4.48
C ARG A 220 5.12 28.92 -3.09
N GLY A 221 6.19 29.69 -2.98
CA GLY A 221 6.59 30.31 -1.73
C GLY A 221 8.00 30.89 -1.76
N THR A 222 8.39 31.54 -0.67
CA THR A 222 9.77 31.98 -0.44
C THR A 222 10.65 30.85 0.11
N GLU A 223 10.03 29.79 0.63
CA GLU A 223 10.66 28.54 1.03
C GLU A 223 9.80 27.39 0.52
N ILE A 224 10.35 26.54 -0.35
CA ILE A 224 9.65 25.37 -0.88
C ILE A 224 10.50 24.15 -0.58
N LYS A 225 9.95 23.22 0.22
CA LYS A 225 10.65 22.05 0.74
C LYS A 225 10.12 20.77 0.07
N SER A 226 11.04 19.86 -0.25
CA SER A 226 10.71 18.51 -0.70
C SER A 226 10.05 17.69 0.42
N ALA A 227 9.51 16.52 0.08
CA ALA A 227 9.30 15.49 1.10
C ALA A 227 10.63 15.09 1.73
N ARG A 228 10.61 14.67 3.00
CA ARG A 228 11.74 13.96 3.61
C ARG A 228 11.82 12.55 3.07
N ILE A 229 13.03 12.17 2.66
CA ILE A 229 13.36 10.85 2.13
C ILE A 229 14.11 10.07 3.19
N PHE A 230 13.48 9.04 3.73
CA PHE A 230 14.08 8.01 4.57
C PHE A 230 15.14 7.25 3.78
N ALA A 231 16.30 7.03 4.40
CA ALA A 231 17.37 6.19 3.87
C ALA A 231 18.07 5.42 5.00
N GLY A 232 18.05 4.09 4.90
CA GLY A 232 18.73 3.20 5.86
C GLY A 232 19.19 1.91 5.19
N SER A 233 20.35 1.39 5.61
CA SER A 233 20.90 0.12 5.13
C SER A 233 20.82 -0.92 6.23
N PHE A 234 20.19 -2.04 5.96
CA PHE A 234 19.84 -3.05 6.95
C PHE A 234 20.37 -4.43 6.55
N ASP A 235 20.69 -5.27 7.53
CA ASP A 235 20.98 -6.70 7.31
C ASP A 235 19.75 -7.46 6.80
N SER A 236 18.56 -6.91 7.03
CA SER A 236 17.29 -7.39 6.49
C SER A 236 16.47 -6.23 5.95
N TRP A 237 16.26 -6.19 4.63
CA TRP A 237 15.38 -5.19 4.01
C TRP A 237 13.94 -5.27 4.53
N GLN A 238 13.52 -6.45 5.00
CA GLN A 238 12.22 -6.66 5.65
C GLN A 238 12.10 -5.88 6.97
N GLU A 239 13.15 -5.86 7.79
CA GLU A 239 13.20 -5.04 9.00
C GLU A 239 13.23 -3.54 8.65
N GLY A 240 13.95 -3.18 7.58
CA GLY A 240 13.98 -1.82 7.05
C GLY A 240 12.59 -1.32 6.62
N LEU A 241 11.81 -2.13 5.89
CA LEU A 241 10.44 -1.78 5.49
C LEU A 241 9.50 -1.66 6.69
N LYS A 242 9.64 -2.52 7.71
CA LYS A 242 8.89 -2.36 8.97
C LYS A 242 9.24 -1.05 9.68
N LEU A 243 10.52 -0.71 9.75
CA LEU A 243 10.95 0.55 10.35
C LEU A 243 10.41 1.74 9.56
N TYR A 244 10.48 1.71 8.24
CA TYR A 244 9.88 2.71 7.35
C TYR A 244 8.37 2.87 7.59
N GLY A 245 7.63 1.77 7.71
CA GLY A 245 6.21 1.78 8.05
C GLY A 245 5.93 2.43 9.42
N ARG A 246 6.73 2.12 10.44
CA ARG A 246 6.64 2.76 11.77
C ARG A 246 6.95 4.25 11.74
N CYS A 247 7.91 4.69 10.92
CA CYS A 247 8.24 6.10 10.76
C CYS A 247 7.05 6.88 10.19
N ASN A 248 6.44 6.35 9.13
CA ASN A 248 5.21 6.91 8.55
C ASN A 248 4.06 6.93 9.57
N ALA A 249 3.84 5.84 10.31
CA ALA A 249 2.81 5.76 11.34
C ALA A 249 3.02 6.75 12.50
N ALA A 250 4.27 7.07 12.85
CA ALA A 250 4.59 8.06 13.88
C ALA A 250 4.33 9.50 13.42
N ILE A 251 4.48 9.78 12.13
CA ILE A 251 4.15 11.09 11.53
C ILE A 251 2.64 11.23 11.36
N ARG A 252 2.01 10.20 10.78
CA ARG A 252 0.57 10.13 10.58
C ARG A 252 0.04 8.76 11.00
N PRO A 253 -0.60 8.63 12.17
CA PRO A 253 -1.13 7.35 12.61
C PRO A 253 -2.24 6.82 11.68
N ALA A 254 -2.33 5.49 11.58
CA ALA A 254 -3.49 4.83 10.98
C ALA A 254 -4.78 5.21 11.72
N LEU A 255 -5.93 5.13 11.03
CA LEU A 255 -7.22 5.28 11.71
C LEU A 255 -7.39 4.16 12.75
N SER A 256 -7.72 4.55 13.98
CA SER A 256 -7.86 3.61 15.08
C SER A 256 -9.08 2.71 14.86
N TRP A 257 -8.88 1.41 14.91
CA TRP A 257 -9.95 0.42 14.90
C TRP A 257 -9.78 -0.56 16.05
N LYS A 258 -10.81 -0.64 16.90
CA LYS A 258 -10.83 -1.54 18.07
C LYS A 258 -11.61 -2.83 17.83
N GLY A 259 -12.39 -2.88 16.75
CA GLY A 259 -13.16 -4.07 16.40
C GLY A 259 -12.26 -5.22 15.91
N PRO A 260 -12.83 -6.43 15.80
CA PRO A 260 -12.11 -7.59 15.31
C PRO A 260 -11.81 -7.50 13.80
N VAL A 261 -11.04 -8.47 13.30
CA VAL A 261 -10.89 -8.74 11.87
C VAL A 261 -12.27 -9.02 11.27
N PRO A 262 -12.69 -8.33 10.19
CA PRO A 262 -13.99 -8.58 9.57
C PRO A 262 -14.04 -9.94 8.89
N PHE A 263 -15.08 -10.72 9.18
CA PHE A 263 -15.46 -11.93 8.47
C PHE A 263 -16.80 -11.70 7.81
N GLY A 264 -17.05 -12.23 6.63
CA GLY A 264 -18.33 -12.00 5.99
C GLY A 264 -18.39 -12.36 4.53
N TRP A 265 -19.27 -11.67 3.83
CA TRP A 265 -19.48 -11.81 2.40
C TRP A 265 -19.60 -10.44 1.73
N ASN A 266 -19.10 -10.33 0.50
CA ASN A 266 -19.24 -9.17 -0.36
C ASN A 266 -19.84 -9.57 -1.71
N SER A 267 -20.73 -8.72 -2.23
CA SER A 267 -21.53 -9.05 -3.41
C SER A 267 -20.83 -8.99 -4.76
N TYR A 268 -19.63 -8.41 -4.89
CA TYR A 268 -19.13 -8.03 -6.21
C TYR A 268 -18.74 -9.23 -7.09
N ALA A 269 -17.80 -10.07 -6.67
CA ALA A 269 -17.06 -10.94 -7.59
C ALA A 269 -17.93 -11.99 -8.31
N ALA A 270 -18.85 -12.66 -7.62
CA ALA A 270 -19.70 -13.67 -8.24
C ALA A 270 -21.02 -13.14 -8.83
N LEU A 271 -21.46 -11.94 -8.43
CA LEU A 271 -22.75 -11.40 -8.90
C LEU A 271 -22.57 -10.28 -9.91
N MET A 272 -21.66 -9.33 -9.68
CA MET A 272 -21.44 -8.14 -10.50
C MET A 272 -22.80 -7.48 -10.90
N PRO A 273 -23.28 -7.51 -12.17
CA PRO A 273 -24.56 -6.86 -12.50
C PRO A 273 -25.80 -7.64 -12.00
N LEU A 274 -25.65 -8.87 -11.50
CA LEU A 274 -26.75 -9.72 -11.03
C LEU A 274 -27.19 -9.42 -9.59
N ILE A 275 -26.52 -8.51 -8.90
CA ILE A 275 -26.85 -8.18 -7.51
C ILE A 275 -28.32 -7.69 -7.40
N SER A 276 -29.04 -8.25 -6.42
CA SER A 276 -30.42 -7.92 -6.09
C SER A 276 -30.68 -8.08 -4.59
N TYR A 277 -31.86 -7.65 -4.13
CA TYR A 277 -32.29 -7.90 -2.75
C TYR A 277 -32.40 -9.40 -2.43
N GLU A 278 -32.87 -10.20 -3.39
CA GLU A 278 -32.98 -11.65 -3.24
C GLU A 278 -31.61 -12.32 -3.12
N LYS A 279 -30.65 -11.92 -3.95
CA LYS A 279 -29.26 -12.43 -3.88
C LYS A 279 -28.59 -12.10 -2.56
N TYR A 280 -28.85 -10.92 -2.01
CA TYR A 280 -28.34 -10.55 -0.69
C TYR A 280 -28.92 -11.41 0.44
N LYS A 281 -30.23 -11.71 0.40
CA LYS A 281 -30.84 -12.63 1.36
C LYS A 281 -30.26 -14.04 1.25
N GLU A 282 -30.11 -14.55 0.02
CA GLU A 282 -29.46 -15.85 -0.23
C GLU A 282 -28.07 -15.91 0.42
N ALA A 283 -27.29 -14.83 0.28
CA ALA A 283 -25.98 -14.75 0.92
C ALA A 283 -26.05 -14.62 2.44
N SER A 284 -26.88 -13.73 2.96
CA SER A 284 -27.09 -13.55 4.40
C SER A 284 -27.51 -14.86 5.07
N ASP A 285 -28.46 -15.60 4.48
CA ASP A 285 -28.93 -16.89 4.99
C ASP A 285 -27.84 -17.97 4.94
N PHE A 286 -27.05 -18.03 3.86
CA PHE A 286 -25.92 -18.94 3.77
C PHE A 286 -24.86 -18.64 4.84
N MET A 287 -24.45 -17.37 4.97
CA MET A 287 -23.45 -16.94 5.94
C MET A 287 -23.91 -17.27 7.37
N LYS A 288 -25.17 -17.00 7.70
CA LYS A 288 -25.77 -17.38 8.99
C LYS A 288 -25.66 -18.87 9.26
N SER A 289 -25.86 -19.70 8.23
CA SER A 289 -25.78 -21.16 8.36
C SER A 289 -24.36 -21.71 8.61
N ILE A 290 -23.32 -20.87 8.52
CA ILE A 290 -21.92 -21.21 8.85
C ILE A 290 -21.34 -20.31 9.96
N GLN A 291 -22.18 -19.47 10.60
CA GLN A 291 -21.76 -18.48 11.60
C GLN A 291 -21.11 -19.10 12.84
N ASP A 292 -21.34 -20.39 13.13
CA ASP A 292 -20.70 -21.08 14.26
C ASP A 292 -19.19 -21.29 14.07
N THR A 293 -18.69 -21.16 12.84
CA THR A 293 -17.26 -21.40 12.51
C THR A 293 -16.62 -20.25 11.74
N PHE A 294 -17.39 -19.52 10.93
CA PHE A 294 -16.89 -18.43 10.11
C PHE A 294 -17.45 -17.10 10.61
N HIS A 295 -16.76 -16.48 11.57
CA HIS A 295 -17.20 -15.25 12.21
C HIS A 295 -16.01 -14.46 12.75
N ASP A 296 -16.22 -13.18 13.02
CA ASP A 296 -15.25 -12.33 13.71
C ASP A 296 -15.13 -12.73 15.21
N ALA A 297 -14.17 -12.16 15.94
CA ALA A 297 -13.98 -12.52 17.36
C ALA A 297 -15.18 -12.18 18.28
N GLU A 298 -16.18 -11.44 17.78
CA GLU A 298 -17.42 -11.10 18.49
C GLU A 298 -18.61 -12.01 18.07
N GLY A 299 -18.38 -13.00 17.21
CA GLY A 299 -19.43 -13.89 16.71
C GLY A 299 -20.26 -13.29 15.57
N MET A 300 -19.80 -12.21 14.94
CA MET A 300 -20.53 -11.48 13.92
C MET A 300 -19.96 -11.73 12.52
N GLN A 301 -20.78 -11.52 11.49
CA GLN A 301 -20.37 -11.54 10.09
C GLN A 301 -20.84 -10.26 9.40
N TYR A 302 -20.09 -9.78 8.43
CA TYR A 302 -20.46 -8.68 7.55
C TYR A 302 -21.19 -9.21 6.31
N ILE A 303 -22.22 -8.50 5.84
CA ILE A 303 -22.85 -8.75 4.53
C ILE A 303 -22.84 -7.44 3.75
N ASP A 304 -21.91 -7.35 2.80
CA ASP A 304 -21.56 -6.13 2.11
C ASP A 304 -22.24 -6.04 0.74
N TYR A 305 -22.89 -4.91 0.51
CA TYR A 305 -23.29 -4.49 -0.82
C TYR A 305 -22.17 -3.71 -1.49
N ASP A 306 -21.74 -4.21 -2.63
CA ASP A 306 -20.75 -3.57 -3.49
C ASP A 306 -21.39 -2.69 -4.59
N ALA A 307 -20.59 -2.24 -5.56
CA ALA A 307 -21.06 -1.49 -6.71
C ALA A 307 -22.26 -2.18 -7.42
N GLY A 308 -23.21 -1.37 -7.93
CA GLY A 308 -24.44 -1.86 -8.57
C GLY A 308 -25.70 -1.75 -7.69
N TRP A 309 -25.56 -1.33 -6.42
CA TRP A 309 -26.68 -1.14 -5.49
C TRP A 309 -27.68 -0.07 -5.92
N GLU A 310 -27.28 0.86 -6.81
CA GLU A 310 -28.15 1.90 -7.35
C GLU A 310 -29.38 1.36 -8.10
N ARG A 311 -29.39 0.06 -8.43
CA ARG A 311 -30.51 -0.63 -9.09
C ARG A 311 -31.69 -0.92 -8.15
N PHE A 312 -31.51 -0.84 -6.83
CA PHE A 312 -32.55 -1.13 -5.84
C PHE A 312 -32.48 -0.23 -4.59
N THR A 313 -32.13 1.05 -4.77
CA THR A 313 -31.97 2.06 -3.70
C THR A 313 -33.16 2.22 -2.76
N ASN A 314 -34.37 1.86 -3.19
CA ASN A 314 -35.57 1.91 -2.37
C ASN A 314 -35.64 0.81 -1.29
N ARG A 315 -34.66 -0.11 -1.23
CA ARG A 315 -34.63 -1.26 -0.30
C ARG A 315 -33.42 -1.26 0.64
N MET A 316 -32.59 -0.20 0.66
CA MET A 316 -31.35 -0.16 1.47
C MET A 316 -31.61 -0.31 2.98
N LYS A 317 -32.75 0.20 3.48
CA LYS A 317 -33.13 0.00 4.88
C LYS A 317 -33.51 -1.45 5.17
N ASP A 318 -34.27 -2.07 4.28
CA ASP A 318 -34.68 -3.48 4.40
C ASP A 318 -33.46 -4.41 4.45
N THR A 319 -32.38 -4.08 3.72
CA THR A 319 -31.16 -4.90 3.75
C THR A 319 -30.44 -4.84 5.08
N VAL A 320 -30.41 -3.66 5.72
CA VAL A 320 -29.86 -3.49 7.06
C VAL A 320 -30.70 -4.29 8.07
N GLU A 321 -32.02 -4.14 8.02
CA GLU A 321 -32.96 -4.85 8.90
C GLU A 321 -32.84 -6.39 8.73
N TYR A 322 -32.63 -6.87 7.51
CA TYR A 322 -32.45 -8.30 7.24
C TYR A 322 -31.13 -8.85 7.81
N ALA A 323 -30.02 -8.14 7.61
CA ALA A 323 -28.72 -8.52 8.16
C ALA A 323 -28.76 -8.52 9.70
N GLU A 324 -29.34 -7.49 10.31
CA GLU A 324 -29.47 -7.41 11.77
C GLU A 324 -30.35 -8.54 12.34
N ALA A 325 -31.46 -8.88 11.67
CA ALA A 325 -32.30 -10.03 12.05
C ALA A 325 -31.58 -11.38 11.97
N ASN A 326 -30.50 -11.44 11.17
CA ASN A 326 -29.62 -12.59 11.04
C ASN A 326 -28.36 -12.51 11.93
N ASN A 327 -28.27 -11.55 12.86
CA ASN A 327 -27.11 -11.30 13.71
C ASN A 327 -25.83 -11.01 12.89
N GLN A 328 -25.98 -10.17 11.87
CA GLN A 328 -24.92 -9.76 10.94
C GLN A 328 -24.81 -8.23 10.87
N LYS A 329 -23.64 -7.73 10.45
CA LYS A 329 -23.32 -6.32 10.27
C LYS A 329 -23.48 -5.95 8.78
N PRO A 330 -24.32 -4.97 8.41
CA PRO A 330 -24.47 -4.58 7.00
C PRO A 330 -23.29 -3.70 6.54
N GLY A 331 -22.75 -3.98 5.35
CA GLY A 331 -21.76 -3.14 4.66
C GLY A 331 -22.27 -2.54 3.36
N ALA A 332 -21.69 -1.40 2.97
CA ALA A 332 -22.04 -0.63 1.79
C ALA A 332 -20.82 -0.25 0.95
N TYR A 333 -21.09 0.29 -0.25
CA TYR A 333 -20.09 0.76 -1.19
C TYR A 333 -20.31 2.21 -1.58
N PHE A 334 -19.24 2.99 -1.68
CA PHE A 334 -19.28 4.35 -2.19
C PHE A 334 -17.96 4.81 -2.80
N SER A 335 -18.00 5.44 -3.97
CA SER A 335 -16.82 5.98 -4.65
C SER A 335 -16.98 7.48 -4.84
N PRO A 336 -16.34 8.33 -4.02
CA PRO A 336 -16.64 9.76 -3.97
C PRO A 336 -16.01 10.57 -5.11
N PHE A 337 -14.99 10.06 -5.78
CA PHE A 337 -14.17 10.83 -6.74
C PHE A 337 -14.33 10.38 -8.19
N ILE A 338 -15.34 9.57 -8.49
CA ILE A 338 -15.59 9.09 -9.85
C ILE A 338 -17.02 9.32 -10.30
N VAL A 339 -17.17 9.38 -11.63
CA VAL A 339 -18.47 9.39 -12.30
C VAL A 339 -18.36 8.73 -13.67
N LEU A 340 -19.48 8.18 -14.15
CA LEU A 340 -19.62 7.64 -15.51
C LEU A 340 -20.13 8.71 -16.47
N GLU A 341 -19.66 8.70 -17.71
CA GLU A 341 -20.06 9.66 -18.76
C GLU A 341 -21.58 9.89 -18.89
N PRO A 342 -22.46 8.87 -18.86
CA PRO A 342 -23.90 9.08 -18.99
C PRO A 342 -24.55 9.87 -17.83
N TRP A 343 -23.78 10.16 -16.78
CA TRP A 343 -24.26 10.90 -15.61
C TRP A 343 -23.87 12.37 -15.64
N PHE A 344 -23.04 12.81 -16.59
CA PHE A 344 -22.54 14.19 -16.65
C PHE A 344 -23.66 15.26 -16.61
N GLU A 345 -24.78 15.01 -17.29
CA GLU A 345 -25.93 15.94 -17.35
C GLU A 345 -26.93 15.76 -16.21
N LYS A 346 -26.63 14.92 -15.21
CA LYS A 346 -27.51 14.71 -14.06
C LYS A 346 -27.11 15.63 -12.92
N GLU A 347 -28.11 16.10 -12.18
CA GLU A 347 -27.93 16.80 -10.92
C GLU A 347 -27.20 15.91 -9.91
N VAL A 348 -26.26 16.50 -9.18
CA VAL A 348 -25.54 15.80 -8.12
C VAL A 348 -26.38 15.75 -6.85
N PRO A 349 -26.66 14.55 -6.30
CA PRO A 349 -27.44 14.41 -5.08
C PRO A 349 -26.82 15.18 -3.91
N GLY A 350 -27.68 15.81 -3.09
CA GLY A 350 -27.25 16.58 -1.92
C GLY A 350 -26.98 18.06 -2.19
N THR A 351 -26.81 18.46 -3.46
CA THR A 351 -26.39 19.83 -3.81
C THR A 351 -27.53 20.85 -3.97
N GLY A 352 -28.78 20.43 -3.71
CA GLY A 352 -29.96 21.30 -3.88
C GLY A 352 -30.22 21.75 -5.32
N GLY A 353 -29.68 21.03 -6.31
CA GLY A 353 -29.79 21.37 -7.74
C GLY A 353 -28.77 22.39 -8.23
N ASN A 354 -27.74 22.72 -7.42
CA ASN A 354 -26.73 23.72 -7.78
C ASN A 354 -25.67 23.21 -8.75
N TYR A 355 -25.49 21.90 -8.88
CA TYR A 355 -24.42 21.31 -9.69
C TYR A 355 -24.91 20.10 -10.50
N LEU A 356 -24.47 20.02 -11.76
CA LEU A 356 -24.46 18.80 -12.57
C LEU A 356 -23.13 18.10 -12.42
N TYR A 357 -23.06 16.77 -12.60
CA TYR A 357 -21.77 16.05 -12.53
C TYR A 357 -20.68 16.63 -13.45
N ARG A 358 -21.05 17.18 -14.61
CA ARG A 358 -20.12 17.85 -15.54
C ARG A 358 -19.37 19.03 -14.90
N ASP A 359 -20.01 19.72 -13.94
CA ASP A 359 -19.46 20.91 -13.28
C ASP A 359 -18.32 20.56 -12.33
N LEU A 360 -18.30 19.34 -11.81
CA LEU A 360 -17.32 18.87 -10.81
C LEU A 360 -16.22 18.00 -11.42
N LEU A 361 -16.20 17.79 -12.74
CA LEU A 361 -15.16 17.01 -13.41
C LEU A 361 -13.81 17.70 -13.30
N LEU A 362 -12.78 16.92 -12.98
CA LEU A 362 -11.40 17.39 -12.98
C LEU A 362 -10.96 17.70 -14.41
N ARG A 363 -10.27 18.82 -14.58
CA ARG A 363 -9.85 19.36 -15.88
C ARG A 363 -8.35 19.63 -15.91
N ASP A 364 -7.78 19.65 -17.11
CA ASP A 364 -6.42 20.10 -17.33
C ASP A 364 -6.31 21.64 -17.36
N GLU A 365 -5.10 22.16 -17.54
CA GLU A 365 -4.81 23.60 -17.65
C GLU A 365 -5.50 24.27 -18.87
N LYS A 366 -5.94 23.50 -19.87
CA LYS A 366 -6.67 24.01 -21.04
C LYS A 366 -8.18 24.05 -20.80
N GLY A 367 -8.66 23.55 -19.65
CA GLY A 367 -10.07 23.46 -19.31
C GLY A 367 -10.76 22.21 -19.85
N GLU A 368 -10.00 21.29 -20.45
CA GLU A 368 -10.53 20.05 -21.01
C GLU A 368 -10.72 19.01 -19.91
N ILE A 369 -11.78 18.21 -20.01
CA ILE A 369 -12.06 17.11 -19.06
C ILE A 369 -10.94 16.08 -19.19
N LEU A 370 -10.37 15.65 -18.06
CA LEU A 370 -9.36 14.60 -18.09
C LEU A 370 -9.94 13.30 -18.66
N PRO A 371 -9.19 12.55 -19.49
CA PRO A 371 -9.64 11.27 -20.00
C PRO A 371 -9.88 10.28 -18.85
N PRO A 372 -10.80 9.32 -19.05
CA PRO A 372 -11.13 8.35 -18.03
C PRO A 372 -9.96 7.42 -17.76
N VAL A 373 -9.84 6.99 -16.50
CA VAL A 373 -8.96 5.90 -16.07
C VAL A 373 -9.87 4.74 -15.71
N ASP A 374 -9.60 3.56 -16.26
CA ASP A 374 -10.47 2.38 -16.12
C ASP A 374 -11.95 2.64 -16.49
N GLY A 375 -12.18 3.50 -17.50
CA GLY A 375 -13.53 3.87 -17.93
C GLY A 375 -14.28 4.86 -17.02
N LEU A 376 -13.64 5.32 -15.93
CA LEU A 376 -14.21 6.24 -14.96
C LEU A 376 -13.59 7.64 -15.06
N TYR A 377 -14.42 8.67 -14.96
CA TYR A 377 -13.97 10.06 -14.98
C TYR A 377 -13.77 10.59 -13.56
N SER A 378 -12.70 11.36 -13.36
CA SER A 378 -12.36 11.93 -12.06
C SER A 378 -13.21 13.16 -11.74
N LEU A 379 -13.75 13.19 -10.53
CA LEU A 379 -14.32 14.39 -9.90
C LEU A 379 -13.22 15.12 -9.13
N ASP A 380 -13.27 16.44 -9.13
CA ASP A 380 -12.38 17.30 -8.36
C ASP A 380 -12.67 17.17 -6.85
N ALA A 381 -11.73 16.56 -6.13
CA ALA A 381 -11.82 16.30 -4.69
C ALA A 381 -11.96 17.56 -3.83
N THR A 382 -11.71 18.75 -4.39
CA THR A 382 -11.81 20.04 -3.71
C THR A 382 -13.13 20.78 -3.98
N HIS A 383 -13.93 20.31 -4.93
CA HIS A 383 -15.13 21.00 -5.37
C HIS A 383 -16.26 20.94 -4.31
N PRO A 384 -16.92 22.05 -3.94
CA PRO A 384 -17.98 22.07 -2.93
C PRO A 384 -19.09 21.04 -3.18
N GLY A 385 -19.55 20.91 -4.42
CA GLY A 385 -20.54 19.90 -4.78
C GLY A 385 -20.09 18.45 -4.56
N VAL A 386 -18.79 18.14 -4.60
CA VAL A 386 -18.27 16.80 -4.27
C VAL A 386 -18.35 16.58 -2.76
N LEU A 387 -18.02 17.60 -1.96
CA LEU A 387 -18.12 17.53 -0.49
C LEU A 387 -19.57 17.38 -0.03
N GLU A 388 -20.51 18.13 -0.62
CA GLU A 388 -21.95 18.02 -0.36
C GLU A 388 -22.48 16.64 -0.77
N TYR A 389 -22.01 16.10 -1.90
CA TYR A 389 -22.36 14.75 -2.35
C TYR A 389 -21.89 13.68 -1.35
N MET A 390 -20.65 13.77 -0.87
CA MET A 390 -20.14 12.88 0.18
C MET A 390 -21.00 12.98 1.44
N GLU A 391 -21.31 14.18 1.92
CA GLU A 391 -22.12 14.39 3.12
C GLU A 391 -23.51 13.77 2.99
N TYR A 392 -24.13 13.92 1.83
CA TYR A 392 -25.43 13.37 1.52
C TYR A 392 -25.42 11.84 1.52
N VAL A 393 -24.51 11.22 0.77
CA VAL A 393 -24.45 9.75 0.65
C VAL A 393 -24.09 9.13 2.00
N THR A 394 -23.02 9.60 2.65
CA THR A 394 -22.61 9.09 3.97
C THR A 394 -23.69 9.30 5.03
N GLY A 395 -24.41 10.43 5.01
CA GLY A 395 -25.54 10.69 5.89
C GLY A 395 -26.67 9.68 5.71
N LYS A 396 -26.94 9.23 4.46
CA LYS A 396 -27.90 8.16 4.19
C LYS A 396 -27.42 6.80 4.71
N LEU A 397 -26.15 6.47 4.49
CA LEU A 397 -25.58 5.21 4.98
C LEU A 397 -25.64 5.11 6.52
N ILE A 398 -25.33 6.21 7.20
CA ILE A 398 -25.47 6.34 8.67
C ILE A 398 -26.94 6.20 9.08
N GLN A 399 -27.85 6.94 8.42
CA GLN A 399 -29.28 6.88 8.72
C GLN A 399 -29.86 5.47 8.57
N TRP A 400 -29.36 4.69 7.60
CA TRP A 400 -29.80 3.32 7.39
C TRP A 400 -29.17 2.31 8.34
N GLY A 401 -27.99 2.61 8.92
CA GLY A 401 -27.36 1.76 9.94
C GLY A 401 -26.15 0.95 9.45
N TYR A 402 -25.58 1.25 8.28
CA TYR A 402 -24.41 0.55 7.76
C TYR A 402 -23.19 0.66 8.69
N LYS A 403 -22.45 -0.44 8.85
CA LYS A 403 -21.30 -0.59 9.77
C LYS A 403 -19.95 -0.70 9.06
N LEU A 404 -19.96 -0.90 7.75
CA LEU A 404 -18.78 -0.93 6.89
C LEU A 404 -19.08 -0.13 5.62
N VAL A 405 -18.09 0.65 5.16
CA VAL A 405 -18.12 1.31 3.86
C VAL A 405 -16.84 0.95 3.09
N LYS A 406 -16.99 0.13 2.05
CA LYS A 406 -15.96 -0.04 1.02
C LYS A 406 -15.93 1.24 0.18
N THR A 407 -14.78 1.88 0.12
CA THR A 407 -14.58 3.14 -0.59
C THR A 407 -13.60 2.94 -1.72
N ASP A 408 -14.07 3.04 -2.95
CA ASP A 408 -13.34 2.59 -4.13
C ASP A 408 -12.94 3.74 -5.05
N PHE A 409 -11.98 3.49 -5.94
CA PHE A 409 -11.44 4.45 -6.90
C PHE A 409 -10.96 5.77 -6.27
N VAL A 410 -10.50 5.73 -5.02
CA VAL A 410 -10.10 6.95 -4.31
C VAL A 410 -8.84 7.59 -4.92
N GLY A 411 -8.01 6.81 -5.63
CA GLY A 411 -6.86 7.30 -6.39
C GLY A 411 -7.22 8.34 -7.46
N HIS A 412 -8.47 8.38 -7.96
CA HIS A 412 -8.92 9.42 -8.87
C HIS A 412 -8.87 10.83 -8.25
N GLY A 413 -9.02 10.93 -6.92
CA GLY A 413 -8.91 12.18 -6.19
C GLY A 413 -7.46 12.68 -6.07
N CYS A 414 -6.47 11.86 -6.42
CA CYS A 414 -5.05 12.18 -6.35
C CYS A 414 -4.45 12.56 -7.72
N ARG A 415 -5.25 12.65 -8.78
CA ARG A 415 -4.75 13.01 -10.11
C ARG A 415 -4.40 14.50 -10.19
N GLU A 416 -3.36 14.81 -10.95
CA GLU A 416 -2.98 16.18 -11.28
C GLU A 416 -4.04 16.80 -12.21
N GLY A 417 -4.35 18.08 -11.97
CA GLY A 417 -5.34 18.84 -12.73
C GLY A 417 -5.51 20.25 -12.16
N VAL A 418 -6.57 20.93 -12.58
CA VAL A 418 -6.94 22.25 -12.06
C VAL A 418 -8.09 22.10 -11.08
N PHE A 419 -7.82 22.43 -9.82
CA PHE A 419 -8.76 22.27 -8.71
C PHE A 419 -9.65 23.51 -8.50
N TYR A 420 -10.83 23.32 -7.94
CA TYR A 420 -11.79 24.36 -7.59
C TYR A 420 -11.21 25.25 -6.48
N ASN A 421 -10.69 24.62 -5.42
CA ASN A 421 -9.94 25.33 -4.39
C ASN A 421 -8.58 25.77 -4.96
N LYS A 422 -8.39 27.09 -5.12
CA LYS A 422 -7.18 27.66 -5.74
C LYS A 422 -5.97 27.73 -4.81
N ASP A 423 -6.16 27.47 -3.53
CA ASP A 423 -5.07 27.33 -2.57
C ASP A 423 -4.41 25.94 -2.67
N ILE A 424 -5.08 24.99 -3.34
CA ILE A 424 -4.57 23.63 -3.62
C ILE A 424 -4.02 23.61 -5.04
N THR A 425 -2.78 23.15 -5.20
CA THR A 425 -2.09 23.13 -6.49
C THR A 425 -1.64 21.74 -6.93
N THR A 426 -1.69 20.73 -6.06
CA THR A 426 -1.26 19.35 -6.40
C THR A 426 -2.36 18.32 -6.21
N GLY A 427 -2.26 17.19 -6.93
CA GLY A 427 -3.19 16.08 -6.77
C GLY A 427 -3.15 15.48 -5.36
N VAL A 428 -1.97 15.46 -4.72
CA VAL A 428 -1.79 14.95 -3.35
C VAL A 428 -2.52 15.83 -2.33
N GLU A 429 -2.42 17.15 -2.46
CA GLU A 429 -3.17 18.09 -1.61
C GLU A 429 -4.69 17.92 -1.79
N ALA A 430 -5.16 17.77 -3.04
CA ALA A 430 -6.56 17.54 -3.34
C ALA A 430 -7.09 16.22 -2.73
N TYR A 431 -6.31 15.15 -2.84
CA TYR A 431 -6.61 13.86 -2.22
C TYR A 431 -6.70 13.99 -0.70
N ASN A 432 -5.71 14.65 -0.08
CA ASN A 432 -5.69 14.86 1.37
C ASN A 432 -6.90 15.67 1.85
N TYR A 433 -7.27 16.72 1.11
CA TYR A 433 -8.43 17.56 1.41
C TYR A 433 -9.74 16.77 1.33
N GLY A 434 -9.98 16.07 0.21
CA GLY A 434 -11.19 15.29 -0.01
C GLY A 434 -11.32 14.11 0.95
N MET A 435 -10.25 13.33 1.14
CA MET A 435 -10.28 12.16 2.03
C MET A 435 -10.41 12.55 3.50
N SER A 436 -9.83 13.67 3.93
CA SER A 436 -10.05 14.20 5.29
C SER A 436 -11.53 14.53 5.51
N HIS A 437 -12.21 15.09 4.50
CA HIS A 437 -13.64 15.35 4.56
C HIS A 437 -14.46 14.06 4.60
N PHE A 438 -14.10 13.09 3.76
CA PHE A 438 -14.74 11.78 3.73
C PHE A 438 -14.66 11.04 5.07
N VAL A 439 -13.49 11.00 5.70
CA VAL A 439 -13.30 10.37 7.02
C VAL A 439 -14.14 11.06 8.09
N ARG A 440 -14.20 12.41 8.11
CA ARG A 440 -15.09 13.14 9.03
C ARG A 440 -16.56 12.79 8.82
N CYS A 441 -16.97 12.60 7.57
CA CYS A 441 -18.33 12.22 7.21
C CYS A 441 -18.74 10.84 7.74
N LEU A 442 -17.79 9.93 7.99
CA LEU A 442 -18.04 8.59 8.56
C LEU A 442 -17.51 8.44 9.99
N SER A 443 -17.13 9.54 10.64
CA SER A 443 -16.61 9.52 12.00
C SER A 443 -17.63 8.99 13.02
N GLU A 444 -17.14 8.35 14.08
CA GLU A 444 -17.98 7.87 15.18
C GLU A 444 -18.76 9.01 15.86
N GLU A 445 -18.19 10.22 15.93
CA GLU A 445 -18.88 11.41 16.44
C GLU A 445 -20.15 11.73 15.62
N ARG A 446 -20.06 11.65 14.28
CA ARG A 446 -21.20 11.92 13.39
C ARG A 446 -22.17 10.74 13.32
N ALA A 447 -21.68 9.52 13.30
CA ALA A 447 -22.48 8.31 13.13
C ALA A 447 -23.15 7.83 14.44
N GLY A 448 -22.54 8.12 15.59
CA GLY A 448 -22.93 7.58 16.90
C GLY A 448 -22.48 6.13 17.14
N TYR A 449 -21.71 5.54 16.23
CA TYR A 449 -21.14 4.19 16.32
C TYR A 449 -19.94 4.06 15.35
N PRO A 450 -19.01 3.13 15.57
CA PRO A 450 -17.86 2.95 14.69
C PRO A 450 -18.27 2.37 13.32
N ILE A 451 -17.72 2.94 12.24
CA ILE A 451 -17.89 2.46 10.86
C ILE A 451 -16.52 2.05 10.32
N LEU A 452 -16.39 0.81 9.85
CA LEU A 452 -15.18 0.35 9.19
C LEU A 452 -15.08 0.99 7.79
N ILE A 453 -13.90 1.49 7.43
CA ILE A 453 -13.64 2.10 6.12
C ILE A 453 -12.58 1.22 5.45
N SER A 454 -12.95 0.53 4.36
CA SER A 454 -12.02 -0.25 3.56
C SER A 454 -11.74 0.47 2.25
N LEU A 455 -10.50 0.88 2.02
CA LEU A 455 -10.12 1.60 0.80
C LEU A 455 -9.74 0.63 -0.31
N SER A 456 -10.27 0.86 -1.51
CA SER A 456 -9.94 0.15 -2.75
C SER A 456 -9.54 1.16 -3.83
N ILE A 457 -8.73 0.69 -4.79
CA ILE A 457 -8.14 1.50 -5.86
C ILE A 457 -7.63 2.83 -5.31
N ALA A 458 -6.67 2.70 -4.38
CA ALA A 458 -6.16 3.74 -3.51
C ALA A 458 -4.64 3.81 -3.64
N PRO A 459 -4.05 5.01 -3.60
CA PRO A 459 -2.60 5.12 -3.57
C PRO A 459 -2.06 4.45 -2.29
N ILE A 460 -0.80 4.03 -2.31
CA ILE A 460 -0.12 3.54 -1.10
C ILE A 460 0.04 4.71 -0.12
N MET A 461 0.51 5.85 -0.63
CA MET A 461 0.58 7.13 0.07
C MET A 461 -0.10 8.24 -0.76
N PRO A 462 -0.82 9.20 -0.15
CA PRO A 462 -0.95 9.42 1.29
C PRO A 462 -1.84 8.37 2.00
N HIS A 463 -1.46 8.00 3.23
CA HIS A 463 -2.15 7.00 4.04
C HIS A 463 -2.96 7.61 5.21
N GLY A 464 -3.59 6.75 6.02
CA GLY A 464 -4.29 7.19 7.24
C GLY A 464 -5.73 7.66 7.01
N TYR A 465 -6.36 7.25 5.90
CA TYR A 465 -7.75 7.57 5.57
C TYR A 465 -8.71 6.38 5.62
N GLY A 466 -8.24 5.22 6.07
CA GLY A 466 -9.02 3.99 6.16
C GLY A 466 -8.61 3.15 7.36
N HIS A 467 -9.49 2.24 7.75
CA HIS A 467 -9.18 1.18 8.72
C HIS A 467 -8.52 0.00 8.01
N ALA A 468 -8.90 -0.23 6.75
CA ALA A 468 -8.28 -1.20 5.86
C ALA A 468 -7.94 -0.59 4.50
N ARG A 469 -6.96 -1.16 3.81
CA ARG A 469 -6.64 -0.83 2.41
C ARG A 469 -6.38 -2.11 1.63
N ARG A 470 -7.01 -2.22 0.47
CA ARG A 470 -6.74 -3.30 -0.48
C ARG A 470 -5.31 -3.21 -1.01
N ILE A 471 -4.61 -4.35 -1.03
CA ILE A 471 -3.19 -4.38 -1.40
C ILE A 471 -2.93 -4.72 -2.87
N SER A 472 -3.93 -5.26 -3.58
CA SER A 472 -3.88 -5.63 -5.00
C SER A 472 -5.03 -5.00 -5.77
N CYS A 473 -4.99 -5.06 -7.10
CA CYS A 473 -6.18 -4.86 -7.93
C CYS A 473 -7.19 -6.00 -7.69
N ASP A 474 -8.36 -5.91 -8.35
CA ASP A 474 -9.39 -6.95 -8.33
C ASP A 474 -8.81 -8.37 -8.47
N SER A 475 -8.97 -9.17 -7.42
CA SER A 475 -8.44 -10.53 -7.28
C SER A 475 -9.58 -11.49 -6.95
N PHE A 476 -9.97 -12.30 -7.94
CA PHE A 476 -11.08 -13.25 -7.82
C PHE A 476 -10.58 -14.66 -7.47
N GLY A 477 -11.07 -15.72 -8.12
CA GLY A 477 -10.86 -17.09 -7.65
C GLY A 477 -9.70 -17.88 -8.27
N SER A 478 -9.16 -17.49 -9.42
CA SER A 478 -8.19 -18.33 -10.14
C SER A 478 -6.79 -18.30 -9.52
N LEU A 479 -5.98 -19.34 -9.81
CA LEU A 479 -4.63 -19.47 -9.24
C LEU A 479 -3.71 -18.28 -9.57
N ASP A 480 -3.78 -17.76 -10.79
CA ASP A 480 -2.98 -16.62 -11.24
C ASP A 480 -3.34 -15.33 -10.48
N GLN A 481 -4.61 -15.14 -10.12
CA GLN A 481 -5.05 -14.02 -9.29
C GLN A 481 -4.58 -14.17 -7.84
N SER A 482 -4.54 -15.39 -7.32
CA SER A 482 -3.95 -15.67 -6.00
C SER A 482 -2.44 -15.43 -5.99
N ALA A 483 -1.74 -15.82 -7.07
CA ALA A 483 -0.31 -15.54 -7.25
C ALA A 483 -0.04 -14.02 -7.37
N TYR A 484 -0.89 -13.29 -8.09
CA TYR A 484 -0.82 -11.83 -8.20
C TYR A 484 -0.95 -11.15 -6.83
N LEU A 485 -1.98 -11.51 -6.05
CA LEU A 485 -2.16 -10.96 -4.71
C LEU A 485 -0.99 -11.33 -3.79
N ASN A 486 -0.46 -12.56 -3.86
CA ASN A 486 0.72 -12.93 -3.08
C ASN A 486 1.99 -12.16 -3.51
N ASN A 487 2.12 -11.72 -4.77
CA ASN A 487 3.16 -10.77 -5.19
C ASN A 487 3.01 -9.43 -4.45
N CYS A 488 1.79 -8.91 -4.34
CA CYS A 488 1.52 -7.72 -3.54
C CYS A 488 1.86 -7.94 -2.05
N ILE A 489 1.44 -9.06 -1.44
CA ILE A 489 1.74 -9.40 -0.03
C ILE A 489 3.25 -9.44 0.23
N THR A 490 4.02 -10.01 -0.71
CA THR A 490 5.49 -10.11 -0.62
C THR A 490 6.14 -8.78 -0.26
N TYR A 491 5.61 -7.67 -0.79
CA TYR A 491 6.20 -6.33 -0.62
C TYR A 491 5.36 -5.36 0.22
N LEU A 492 4.15 -5.72 0.64
CA LEU A 492 3.21 -4.84 1.35
C LEU A 492 2.71 -5.36 2.72
N TRP A 493 3.16 -6.53 3.15
CA TRP A 493 2.78 -7.10 4.46
C TRP A 493 3.04 -6.15 5.64
N TRP A 494 4.09 -5.32 5.56
CA TRP A 494 4.50 -4.37 6.60
C TRP A 494 3.52 -3.20 6.80
N MET A 495 2.58 -2.97 5.88
CA MET A 495 1.56 -1.92 6.05
C MET A 495 0.53 -2.26 7.12
N ASN A 496 0.31 -3.56 7.37
CA ASN A 496 -0.61 -4.06 8.39
C ASN A 496 -0.13 -3.61 9.77
N ASP A 497 -1.02 -3.03 10.57
CA ASP A 497 -0.72 -2.41 11.87
C ASP A 497 0.28 -1.23 11.82
N CYS A 498 0.61 -0.71 10.64
CA CYS A 498 1.43 0.48 10.47
C CYS A 498 0.64 1.60 9.76
N LEU A 499 0.32 1.41 8.48
CA LEU A 499 -0.40 2.41 7.69
C LEU A 499 -1.93 2.25 7.82
N TYR A 500 -2.36 1.00 8.00
CA TYR A 500 -3.76 0.59 8.15
C TYR A 500 -3.85 -0.52 9.20
N ARG A 501 -4.99 -0.62 9.91
CA ARG A 501 -5.20 -1.73 10.84
C ARG A 501 -5.21 -3.08 10.10
N PHE A 502 -5.75 -3.12 8.89
CA PHE A 502 -5.84 -4.34 8.10
C PHE A 502 -5.38 -4.13 6.65
N ASN A 503 -4.63 -5.10 6.13
CA ASN A 503 -4.51 -5.27 4.68
C ASN A 503 -5.75 -6.01 4.17
N ASP A 504 -6.38 -5.50 3.12
CA ASP A 504 -7.55 -6.13 2.51
C ASP A 504 -7.10 -7.01 1.32
N PRO A 505 -7.33 -8.34 1.38
CA PRO A 505 -6.97 -9.29 0.32
C PRO A 505 -7.96 -9.26 -0.86
N ASP A 506 -8.92 -8.34 -0.87
CA ASP A 506 -10.02 -8.34 -1.82
C ASP A 506 -10.93 -9.58 -1.72
N HIS A 507 -11.88 -9.71 -2.65
CA HIS A 507 -12.91 -10.74 -2.71
C HIS A 507 -12.38 -12.19 -2.66
N ILE A 508 -12.80 -12.98 -1.66
CA ILE A 508 -12.45 -14.40 -1.55
C ILE A 508 -13.50 -15.26 -2.29
N VAL A 509 -13.19 -15.66 -3.52
CA VAL A 509 -14.04 -16.55 -4.34
C VAL A 509 -13.52 -17.98 -4.25
N THR A 510 -14.34 -18.90 -3.76
CA THR A 510 -13.97 -20.31 -3.56
C THR A 510 -14.47 -21.23 -4.69
N TYR A 511 -15.44 -20.80 -5.48
CA TYR A 511 -16.01 -21.60 -6.56
C TYR A 511 -16.08 -20.87 -7.91
N LYS A 512 -16.74 -19.71 -8.02
CA LYS A 512 -16.98 -19.11 -9.34
C LYS A 512 -17.20 -17.60 -9.32
N THR A 513 -16.44 -16.89 -10.16
CA THR A 513 -16.66 -15.48 -10.52
C THR A 513 -17.72 -15.36 -11.63
N TYR A 514 -18.52 -14.30 -11.62
CA TYR A 514 -19.73 -14.12 -12.45
C TYR A 514 -19.57 -14.58 -13.92
N ASP A 515 -18.51 -14.13 -14.58
CA ASP A 515 -18.23 -14.32 -16.01
C ASP A 515 -17.05 -15.27 -16.29
N LYS A 516 -16.51 -15.91 -15.26
CA LYS A 516 -15.36 -16.83 -15.40
C LYS A 516 -15.76 -18.29 -15.22
N HIS A 517 -14.83 -19.18 -15.55
CA HIS A 517 -14.96 -20.61 -15.26
C HIS A 517 -14.92 -20.86 -13.75
N SER A 518 -15.51 -21.96 -13.31
CA SER A 518 -15.40 -22.41 -11.93
C SER A 518 -13.98 -22.86 -11.61
N THR A 519 -13.52 -22.57 -10.40
CA THR A 519 -12.22 -22.96 -9.88
C THR A 519 -12.21 -24.40 -9.36
N THR A 520 -11.02 -24.98 -9.33
CA THR A 520 -10.78 -26.26 -8.62
C THR A 520 -10.88 -26.07 -7.10
N LEU A 521 -10.91 -27.18 -6.35
CA LEU A 521 -10.92 -27.11 -4.87
C LEU A 521 -9.64 -26.48 -4.34
N GLU A 522 -8.50 -26.89 -4.90
CA GLU A 522 -7.20 -26.37 -4.48
C GLU A 522 -7.04 -24.88 -4.79
N GLU A 523 -7.54 -24.39 -5.94
CA GLU A 523 -7.59 -22.95 -6.21
C GLU A 523 -8.44 -22.20 -5.17
N GLY A 524 -9.61 -22.74 -4.80
CA GLY A 524 -10.46 -22.13 -3.77
C GLY A 524 -9.83 -22.11 -2.38
N ILE A 525 -9.13 -23.19 -2.00
CA ILE A 525 -8.36 -23.26 -0.74
C ILE A 525 -7.19 -22.28 -0.79
N THR A 526 -6.49 -22.20 -1.91
CA THR A 526 -5.39 -21.25 -2.12
C THR A 526 -5.86 -19.81 -2.06
N ARG A 527 -7.00 -19.48 -2.66
CA ARG A 527 -7.57 -18.15 -2.55
C ARG A 527 -7.93 -17.78 -1.10
N TYR A 528 -8.45 -18.75 -0.33
CA TYR A 528 -8.73 -18.58 1.09
C TYR A 528 -7.46 -18.35 1.90
N ASN A 529 -6.44 -19.20 1.72
CA ASN A 529 -5.14 -19.08 2.40
C ASN A 529 -4.43 -17.78 2.05
N THR A 530 -4.56 -17.28 0.82
CA THR A 530 -4.10 -15.93 0.43
C THR A 530 -4.79 -14.84 1.27
N GLY A 531 -6.09 -14.96 1.55
CA GLY A 531 -6.80 -14.09 2.48
C GLY A 531 -6.22 -14.15 3.90
N VAL A 532 -5.99 -15.36 4.40
CA VAL A 532 -5.38 -15.61 5.73
C VAL A 532 -4.02 -14.93 5.85
N ILE A 533 -3.12 -15.11 4.88
CA ILE A 533 -1.76 -14.56 4.95
C ILE A 533 -1.69 -13.05 4.72
N CYS A 534 -2.70 -12.46 4.07
CA CYS A 534 -2.82 -11.01 3.93
C CYS A 534 -3.04 -10.32 5.29
N GLY A 535 -3.71 -11.01 6.22
CA GLY A 535 -3.80 -10.59 7.62
C GLY A 535 -4.91 -9.60 7.95
N GLY A 536 -5.99 -9.59 7.16
CA GLY A 536 -7.12 -8.68 7.34
C GLY A 536 -8.45 -9.26 6.88
N LEU A 537 -9.19 -8.51 6.04
CA LEU A 537 -10.60 -8.76 5.74
C LEU A 537 -10.86 -10.16 5.13
N MET A 538 -11.67 -10.97 5.80
CA MET A 538 -12.07 -12.31 5.35
C MET A 538 -13.48 -12.26 4.74
N LEU A 539 -13.61 -11.64 3.57
CA LEU A 539 -14.90 -11.47 2.88
C LEU A 539 -15.04 -12.45 1.72
N ALA A 540 -15.85 -13.49 1.89
CA ALA A 540 -16.24 -14.41 0.83
C ALA A 540 -17.04 -13.69 -0.28
N SER A 541 -17.11 -14.24 -1.49
CA SER A 541 -17.79 -13.54 -2.58
C SER A 541 -18.40 -14.45 -3.65
N ASP A 542 -18.77 -15.70 -3.29
CA ASP A 542 -19.48 -16.63 -4.17
C ASP A 542 -20.99 -16.32 -4.28
N ASP A 543 -21.65 -16.78 -5.36
CA ASP A 543 -23.11 -16.73 -5.52
C ASP A 543 -23.78 -17.93 -4.84
N TYR A 544 -24.39 -17.70 -3.68
CA TYR A 544 -25.04 -18.76 -2.89
C TYR A 544 -26.40 -19.20 -3.38
N GLY A 545 -26.92 -18.62 -4.47
CA GLY A 545 -28.00 -19.23 -5.25
C GLY A 545 -27.56 -20.49 -6.00
N ILE A 546 -26.24 -20.73 -6.11
CA ILE A 546 -25.67 -21.92 -6.76
C ILE A 546 -25.37 -23.00 -5.70
N PRO A 547 -26.00 -24.20 -5.77
CA PRO A 547 -25.79 -25.25 -4.77
C PRO A 547 -24.34 -25.72 -4.65
N GLU A 548 -23.59 -25.77 -5.76
CA GLU A 548 -22.18 -26.17 -5.73
C GLU A 548 -21.30 -25.11 -5.04
N ALA A 549 -21.62 -23.82 -5.22
CA ALA A 549 -20.93 -22.75 -4.51
C ALA A 549 -21.15 -22.88 -3.00
N CYS A 550 -22.39 -23.13 -2.57
CA CYS A 550 -22.71 -23.42 -1.16
C CYS A 550 -21.91 -24.61 -0.63
N ARG A 551 -21.84 -25.71 -1.40
CA ARG A 551 -21.08 -26.91 -1.01
C ARG A 551 -19.59 -26.60 -0.86
N ARG A 552 -19.02 -25.89 -1.82
CA ARG A 552 -17.59 -25.52 -1.85
C ARG A 552 -17.24 -24.57 -0.71
N SER A 553 -18.02 -23.51 -0.53
CA SER A 553 -17.78 -22.55 0.55
C SER A 553 -17.96 -23.17 1.93
N ARG A 554 -18.92 -24.10 2.13
CA ARG A 554 -18.97 -24.85 3.41
C ARG A 554 -17.67 -25.62 3.66
N LEU A 555 -17.13 -26.29 2.66
CA LEU A 555 -15.90 -27.06 2.83
C LEU A 555 -14.69 -26.16 3.16
N VAL A 556 -14.57 -25.02 2.50
CA VAL A 556 -13.40 -24.13 2.61
C VAL A 556 -13.51 -23.20 3.82
N LEU A 557 -14.66 -22.56 4.02
CA LEU A 557 -14.84 -21.48 5.00
C LEU A 557 -15.06 -21.98 6.44
N THR A 558 -15.34 -23.28 6.67
CA THR A 558 -15.62 -23.80 8.03
C THR A 558 -14.44 -24.55 8.64
N ASN A 559 -13.21 -24.31 8.19
CA ASN A 559 -12.02 -24.87 8.82
C ASN A 559 -11.65 -24.05 10.06
N GLU A 560 -12.10 -24.48 11.24
CA GLU A 560 -11.92 -23.79 12.52
C GLU A 560 -10.47 -23.37 12.79
N GLU A 561 -9.48 -24.26 12.61
CA GLU A 561 -8.07 -23.92 12.91
C GLU A 561 -7.50 -22.84 11.97
N VAL A 562 -7.97 -22.79 10.72
CA VAL A 562 -7.56 -21.75 9.76
C VAL A 562 -8.30 -20.44 10.05
N ASN A 563 -9.57 -20.52 10.42
CA ASN A 563 -10.36 -19.35 10.82
C ASN A 563 -9.82 -18.71 12.09
N GLU A 564 -9.39 -19.51 13.08
CA GLU A 564 -8.69 -19.03 14.27
C GLU A 564 -7.40 -18.30 13.91
N ALA A 565 -6.64 -18.82 12.94
CA ALA A 565 -5.42 -18.15 12.45
C ALA A 565 -5.74 -16.82 11.77
N ALA A 566 -6.81 -16.75 10.96
CA ALA A 566 -7.24 -15.54 10.30
C ALA A 566 -7.84 -14.50 11.27
N ALA A 567 -8.62 -14.92 12.26
CA ALA A 567 -9.28 -14.05 13.24
C ALA A 567 -8.29 -13.27 14.12
N LYS A 568 -7.07 -13.81 14.32
CA LYS A 568 -5.97 -13.09 14.98
C LYS A 568 -5.48 -11.86 14.20
N GLY A 569 -5.69 -11.82 12.88
CA GLY A 569 -5.18 -10.76 12.02
C GLY A 569 -3.64 -10.75 11.93
N GLY A 570 -3.08 -9.72 11.31
CA GLY A 570 -1.64 -9.58 11.12
C GLY A 570 -1.15 -10.33 9.88
N ALA A 571 -0.45 -9.60 9.01
CA ALA A 571 0.05 -10.12 7.74
C ALA A 571 1.24 -11.05 7.95
N PHE A 572 1.36 -12.05 7.07
CA PHE A 572 2.53 -12.92 7.04
C PHE A 572 3.62 -12.25 6.20
N ARG A 573 4.85 -12.27 6.69
CA ARG A 573 6.03 -11.79 5.95
C ARG A 573 6.59 -12.90 5.06
N PRO A 574 7.20 -12.60 3.91
CA PRO A 574 7.84 -13.61 3.08
C PRO A 574 9.08 -14.20 3.79
N VAL A 575 9.26 -15.52 3.72
CA VAL A 575 10.48 -16.21 4.19
C VAL A 575 11.57 -16.17 3.12
N SER A 576 11.17 -16.32 1.86
CA SER A 576 12.00 -16.22 0.67
C SER A 576 11.64 -14.95 -0.10
N GLY A 577 12.64 -14.22 -0.61
CA GLY A 577 12.39 -13.12 -1.55
C GLY A 577 11.81 -13.66 -2.87
N ALA A 578 10.94 -12.88 -3.50
CA ALA A 578 10.51 -13.16 -4.87
C ALA A 578 11.47 -12.53 -5.88
N ARG A 579 11.54 -13.09 -7.09
CA ARG A 579 12.31 -12.53 -8.21
C ARG A 579 11.41 -12.07 -9.35
N GLY A 580 11.76 -10.93 -9.94
CA GLY A 580 10.99 -10.34 -11.04
C GLY A 580 9.57 -10.04 -10.59
N GLU A 581 8.59 -10.51 -11.37
CA GLU A 581 7.15 -10.34 -11.08
C GLU A 581 6.54 -11.47 -10.24
N SER A 582 7.37 -12.40 -9.74
CA SER A 582 6.87 -13.57 -9.01
C SER A 582 6.37 -13.19 -7.61
N ALA A 583 5.58 -14.07 -7.00
CA ALA A 583 5.29 -14.03 -5.58
C ALA A 583 6.30 -14.87 -4.79
N ALA A 584 6.50 -14.55 -3.52
CA ALA A 584 7.10 -15.50 -2.59
C ALA A 584 6.21 -16.75 -2.47
N ASP A 585 6.82 -17.88 -2.16
CA ASP A 585 6.18 -19.19 -2.05
C ASP A 585 5.99 -19.66 -0.60
N VAL A 586 6.75 -19.08 0.33
CA VAL A 586 6.65 -19.30 1.77
C VAL A 586 6.48 -17.96 2.47
N PHE A 587 5.44 -17.88 3.29
CA PHE A 587 5.18 -16.75 4.16
C PHE A 587 5.11 -17.23 5.60
N MET A 588 5.49 -16.39 6.57
CA MET A 588 5.44 -16.71 7.98
C MET A 588 4.84 -15.60 8.83
N ARG A 589 4.18 -16.00 9.92
CA ARG A 589 3.78 -15.11 11.01
C ARG A 589 4.21 -15.74 12.34
N PRO A 590 5.08 -15.05 13.12
CA PRO A 590 5.37 -15.47 14.48
C PRO A 590 4.10 -15.49 15.34
N GLU A 591 3.97 -16.48 16.21
CA GLU A 591 2.91 -16.62 17.20
C GLU A 591 3.53 -16.74 18.60
N GLU A 592 2.73 -16.55 19.66
CA GLU A 592 3.22 -16.68 21.05
C GLU A 592 3.83 -18.06 21.34
N ASP A 593 3.31 -19.12 20.71
CA ASP A 593 3.68 -20.51 20.98
C ASP A 593 4.30 -21.24 19.77
N GLY A 594 4.76 -20.49 18.76
CA GLY A 594 5.35 -21.06 17.56
C GLY A 594 5.32 -20.12 16.36
N ILE A 595 5.15 -20.70 15.17
CA ILE A 595 5.08 -19.96 13.90
C ILE A 595 3.95 -20.56 13.05
N LEU A 596 3.21 -19.70 12.35
CA LEU A 596 2.37 -20.11 11.23
C LEU A 596 3.12 -19.90 9.92
N LEU A 597 3.04 -20.88 9.02
CA LEU A 597 3.58 -20.81 7.67
C LEU A 597 2.45 -20.92 6.65
N GLY A 598 2.46 -20.08 5.62
CA GLY A 598 1.69 -20.26 4.40
C GLY A 598 2.61 -20.72 3.29
N VAL A 599 2.32 -21.86 2.67
CA VAL A 599 3.13 -22.46 1.59
C VAL A 599 2.29 -22.65 0.34
N PHE A 600 2.82 -22.29 -0.83
CA PHE A 600 2.03 -22.16 -2.06
C PHE A 600 2.67 -22.81 -3.29
N ASN A 601 1.87 -23.58 -4.03
CA ASN A 601 2.18 -24.03 -5.39
C ASN A 601 1.36 -23.25 -6.42
N TYR A 602 2.01 -22.35 -7.16
CA TYR A 602 1.37 -21.56 -8.22
C TYR A 602 1.35 -22.26 -9.59
N SER A 603 1.70 -23.55 -9.66
CA SER A 603 1.62 -24.34 -10.90
C SER A 603 0.29 -25.07 -11.02
N LEU A 604 -0.30 -25.06 -12.23
CA LEU A 604 -1.52 -25.82 -12.55
C LEU A 604 -1.23 -27.26 -13.01
N SER A 605 0.03 -27.63 -13.23
CA SER A 605 0.39 -28.96 -13.76
C SER A 605 1.45 -29.70 -12.96
N GLU A 606 2.34 -28.97 -12.29
CA GLU A 606 3.51 -29.56 -11.63
C GLU A 606 3.30 -29.64 -10.11
N GLU A 607 3.77 -30.74 -9.53
CA GLU A 607 3.98 -30.82 -8.08
C GLU A 607 5.12 -29.90 -7.66
N ARG A 608 5.05 -29.39 -6.43
CA ARG A 608 6.10 -28.58 -5.83
C ARG A 608 6.62 -29.25 -4.57
N HIS A 609 7.93 -29.45 -4.53
CA HIS A 609 8.64 -29.88 -3.33
C HIS A 609 9.45 -28.71 -2.78
N MET A 610 9.29 -28.44 -1.49
CA MET A 610 9.94 -27.33 -0.80
C MET A 610 10.70 -27.89 0.39
N ASP A 611 11.94 -27.42 0.53
CA ASP A 611 12.80 -27.72 1.66
C ASP A 611 13.09 -26.39 2.37
N ILE A 612 12.48 -26.21 3.56
CA ILE A 612 12.50 -24.93 4.28
C ILE A 612 13.39 -25.09 5.53
N PRO A 613 14.58 -24.47 5.54
CA PRO A 613 15.44 -24.49 6.73
C PRO A 613 14.77 -23.77 7.89
N VAL A 614 14.73 -24.38 9.08
CA VAL A 614 14.08 -23.78 10.25
C VAL A 614 14.76 -22.47 10.69
N GLU A 615 16.04 -22.30 10.40
CA GLU A 615 16.80 -21.07 10.68
C GLU A 615 16.26 -19.86 9.92
N LYS A 616 15.75 -20.04 8.69
CA LYS A 616 15.08 -18.97 7.92
C LYS A 616 13.78 -18.51 8.58
N LEU A 617 13.23 -19.32 9.48
CA LEU A 617 12.05 -19.00 10.28
C LEU A 617 12.43 -18.38 11.64
N GLY A 618 13.73 -18.21 11.93
CA GLY A 618 14.22 -17.75 13.23
C GLY A 618 14.21 -18.83 14.31
N LEU A 619 14.19 -20.11 13.91
CA LEU A 619 14.17 -21.26 14.81
C LEU A 619 15.56 -21.94 14.85
N SER A 620 15.92 -22.58 15.98
CA SER A 620 17.19 -23.31 16.11
C SER A 620 17.13 -24.67 15.41
N ALA A 621 18.16 -25.01 14.63
CA ALA A 621 18.30 -26.32 13.99
C ALA A 621 18.61 -27.47 14.97
N GLU A 622 19.00 -27.16 16.22
CA GLU A 622 19.31 -28.16 17.25
C GLU A 622 18.06 -28.70 17.97
N GLU A 623 16.91 -28.08 17.75
CA GLU A 623 15.65 -28.37 18.44
C GLU A 623 14.72 -29.23 17.59
N CYS A 624 13.83 -29.96 18.26
CA CYS A 624 12.77 -30.72 17.59
C CYS A 624 11.50 -29.86 17.47
N TYR A 625 10.82 -29.94 16.32
CA TYR A 625 9.56 -29.24 16.08
C TYR A 625 8.44 -30.19 15.66
N MET A 626 7.22 -29.87 16.06
CA MET A 626 6.00 -30.49 15.55
C MET A 626 5.36 -29.56 14.53
N VAL A 627 5.18 -30.06 13.31
CA VAL A 627 4.53 -29.33 12.21
C VAL A 627 3.16 -29.95 11.96
N ARG A 628 2.11 -29.14 12.14
CA ARG A 628 0.72 -29.52 11.88
C ARG A 628 0.19 -28.80 10.65
N ASP A 629 -0.27 -29.54 9.65
CA ASP A 629 -1.03 -28.97 8.54
C ASP A 629 -2.48 -28.73 8.98
N LEU A 630 -2.92 -27.47 8.94
CA LEU A 630 -4.24 -27.06 9.41
C LEU A 630 -5.37 -27.51 8.48
N TRP A 631 -5.08 -27.97 7.27
CA TRP A 631 -6.06 -28.55 6.34
C TRP A 631 -6.17 -30.06 6.50
N SER A 632 -5.06 -30.79 6.30
CA SER A 632 -5.06 -32.26 6.41
C SER A 632 -5.08 -32.79 7.85
N LYS A 633 -4.83 -31.92 8.83
CA LYS A 633 -4.68 -32.24 10.26
C LYS A 633 -3.53 -33.19 10.57
N ARG A 634 -2.66 -33.46 9.59
CA ARG A 634 -1.48 -34.31 9.73
C ARG A 634 -0.41 -33.59 10.53
N GLU A 635 0.22 -34.34 11.42
CA GLU A 635 1.36 -33.89 12.21
C GLU A 635 2.62 -34.63 11.76
N THR A 636 3.72 -33.89 11.66
CA THR A 636 5.04 -34.42 11.30
C THR A 636 6.08 -33.83 12.24
N GLU A 637 6.96 -34.68 12.76
CA GLU A 637 8.07 -34.26 13.60
C GLU A 637 9.29 -33.90 12.73
N VAL A 638 9.91 -32.77 13.01
CA VAL A 638 11.10 -32.24 12.32
C VAL A 638 12.28 -32.27 13.29
N ARG A 639 13.33 -33.01 12.91
CA ARG A 639 14.55 -33.22 13.72
C ARG A 639 15.84 -32.94 12.97
N ASP A 640 15.78 -32.87 11.65
CA ASP A 640 16.90 -32.65 10.74
C ASP A 640 17.12 -31.16 10.43
N GLY A 641 16.37 -30.25 11.06
CA GLY A 641 16.44 -28.80 10.85
C GLY A 641 15.69 -28.30 9.61
N HIS A 642 14.92 -29.16 8.95
CA HIS A 642 14.31 -28.86 7.66
C HIS A 642 12.82 -29.26 7.62
N ILE A 643 11.95 -28.34 7.20
CA ILE A 643 10.53 -28.61 6.98
C ILE A 643 10.33 -28.99 5.52
N HIS A 644 10.07 -30.28 5.29
CA HIS A 644 9.80 -30.83 3.96
C HIS A 644 8.32 -30.74 3.62
N VAL A 645 7.98 -30.03 2.54
CA VAL A 645 6.60 -29.85 2.06
C VAL A 645 6.48 -30.34 0.62
N SER A 646 5.46 -31.15 0.35
CA SER A 646 5.06 -31.55 -1.00
C SER A 646 3.65 -31.08 -1.28
N LEU A 647 3.48 -30.28 -2.32
CA LEU A 647 2.20 -29.71 -2.74
C LEU A 647 1.84 -30.21 -4.14
N ILE A 648 0.62 -30.71 -4.32
CA ILE A 648 0.08 -31.02 -5.65
C ILE A 648 -0.20 -29.71 -6.43
N PRO A 649 -0.51 -29.75 -7.73
CA PRO A 649 -0.82 -28.55 -8.49
C PRO A 649 -1.92 -27.70 -7.83
N ALA A 650 -1.75 -26.38 -7.85
CA ALA A 650 -2.59 -25.35 -7.24
C ALA A 650 -2.76 -25.41 -5.71
N GLN A 651 -2.17 -26.40 -5.03
CA GLN A 651 -2.33 -26.58 -3.59
C GLN A 651 -1.56 -25.52 -2.82
N SER A 652 -2.14 -25.14 -1.69
CA SER A 652 -1.46 -24.43 -0.62
C SER A 652 -1.81 -25.05 0.72
N ALA A 653 -1.01 -24.74 1.74
CA ALA A 653 -1.29 -25.15 3.11
C ALA A 653 -0.96 -24.03 4.10
N ILE A 654 -1.66 -24.05 5.23
CA ILE A 654 -1.25 -23.32 6.44
C ILE A 654 -0.70 -24.35 7.41
N LEU A 655 0.56 -24.18 7.81
CA LEU A 655 1.26 -25.07 8.72
C LEU A 655 1.48 -24.36 10.05
N ARG A 656 1.24 -25.05 11.17
CA ARG A 656 1.59 -24.58 12.51
C ARG A 656 2.82 -25.33 12.99
N VAL A 657 3.89 -24.60 13.26
CA VAL A 657 5.17 -25.12 13.74
C VAL A 657 5.31 -24.77 15.22
N LYS A 658 5.42 -25.77 16.09
CA LYS A 658 5.67 -25.58 17.53
C LYS A 658 6.86 -26.39 17.98
N LYS A 659 7.51 -25.97 19.07
CA LYS A 659 8.56 -26.78 19.70
C LYS A 659 7.97 -28.14 20.11
N GLY A 660 8.66 -29.22 19.74
CA GLY A 660 8.29 -30.58 20.12
C GLY A 660 8.37 -30.74 21.64
N LYS A 661 7.53 -31.60 22.21
CA LYS A 661 7.73 -32.02 23.60
C LYS A 661 8.97 -32.92 23.62
N ASN A 662 10.03 -32.50 24.30
CA ASN A 662 11.17 -33.38 24.55
C ASN A 662 10.66 -34.62 25.28
N GLY A 663 10.64 -35.76 24.58
CA GLY A 663 10.44 -37.05 25.21
C GLY A 663 11.63 -37.31 26.13
N ASN A 664 11.39 -37.32 27.44
CA ASN A 664 12.29 -37.99 28.38
C ASN A 664 12.16 -39.50 28.22
#